data_AF-A0A9Y1DVA7-F1
#
_entry.id   AF-A0A9Y1DVA7-F1
#
_cell.length_a   1.000
_cell.length_b   1.000
_cell.length_c   1.000
_cell.angle_alpha   90.00
_cell.angle_beta   90.00
_cell.angle_gamma   90.00
#
_symmetry.space_group_name_H-M   'P 1'
#
loop_
_entity.id
_entity.type
_entity.pdbx_description
1 polymer ?
#
loop_
_entity_poly.entity_id
_entity_poly.type
_entity_poly.pdbx_seq_one_letter_code
_entity_poly.pdbx_strand_id
1 'polypeptide(L)'
;MSTGLRFTLEVDGLPPDALVVESFHLSQSLSTLFSLDISLVSQQLLNIDFSQVLEKPAHLKIWQGTEIQRRVNGIVTWFEQGENDGHQMLYSMKVRPPVWRAALRQNSRIFQNEDIKSILGTILQENGVTEWSPLFSEPHPVREFCVQYSETDYDFLARMAAEEGIFFYEEHAQTSDDQSLVLCDTVRFLPEAFEIPWNPNTRTEVSTPCISQFRHSAQIRPSSVTGKDYTFKRPGWAGRFEHQGEHQDYQRTQYEVFDYPGRFKDGHGQNFARWQMEGWRNNAEVAQGKSRSPAIWPGRRIQLTEHPQASLNREWQVVSSDLHGSQPQAAAGRSGSGTTLDNHFTVIPADRTWRPRPLPKPSVDGPQSAVVTGPAGEEIFCDEHGRVRVKFNWDRYNPANQDSSCWIRVAQAWAGPGFGNLAIPRVGQEVIVDFLNGDPDQPIIMGRTYHQENRSPGSLPGTKTQMTIRSKTYKGSGFNELMFDDATGKERVYIHAQKNMNTEVLHNRTTDVTNNHAETIGNNQVIAVTNNQIQTIGVNQIQNVGVNQVEKVGSNQVIKVGTNQIETVGLLRALNVGVVYQTTVGAIMNTSVAMMQSSQVGLHKSLMVGMGYSVNVGNKVTFSVGKTRSDNAGQTAIYSAGEHLELRCGKARLVMTKDGKIFLNGTKIDLEGAESVNGDALTINWNCGATETVPDAPKDDSPEPKMPDMREF
;
A
#
# COMPACT_ATOMS: atom_id res chain seq x y z
N MET A 1 -77.00 14.89 20.69
CA MET A 1 -75.80 14.52 19.92
C MET A 1 -75.31 15.77 19.23
N SER A 2 -74.06 16.18 19.42
CA SER A 2 -73.54 17.42 18.83
C SER A 2 -73.41 17.27 17.31
N THR A 3 -74.11 18.10 16.55
CA THR A 3 -74.08 18.10 15.07
C THR A 3 -72.94 18.97 14.49
N GLY A 4 -72.15 19.63 15.34
CA GLY A 4 -71.11 20.58 14.94
C GLY A 4 -69.68 20.03 14.95
N LEU A 5 -68.76 20.84 14.43
CA LEU A 5 -67.33 20.64 14.49
C LEU A 5 -66.85 20.58 15.96
N ARG A 6 -66.04 19.59 16.32
CA ARG A 6 -65.43 19.47 17.66
C ARG A 6 -64.04 18.81 17.59
N PHE A 7 -63.23 19.07 18.61
CA PHE A 7 -61.89 18.50 18.74
C PHE A 7 -61.78 17.71 20.05
N THR A 8 -61.20 16.52 20.00
CA THR A 8 -60.94 15.70 21.18
C THR A 8 -59.47 15.26 21.19
N LEU A 9 -58.91 15.11 22.38
CA LEU A 9 -57.55 14.61 22.60
C LEU A 9 -57.61 13.40 23.52
N GLU A 10 -56.98 12.31 23.11
CA GLU A 10 -56.74 11.14 23.96
C GLU A 10 -55.23 11.03 24.20
N VAL A 11 -54.81 10.84 25.44
CA VAL A 11 -53.41 10.66 25.83
C VAL A 11 -53.31 9.33 26.54
N ASP A 12 -52.44 8.45 26.07
CA ASP A 12 -52.27 7.13 26.65
C ASP A 12 -51.84 7.24 28.13
N GLY A 13 -52.53 6.52 29.00
CA GLY A 13 -52.34 6.59 30.46
C GLY A 13 -53.21 7.61 31.20
N LEU A 14 -53.96 8.47 30.50
CA LEU A 14 -54.98 9.34 31.11
C LEU A 14 -56.41 8.84 30.81
N PRO A 15 -57.40 9.12 31.69
CA PRO A 15 -58.78 8.81 31.40
C PRO A 15 -59.28 9.51 30.12
N PRO A 16 -60.13 8.86 29.30
CA PRO A 16 -60.85 9.55 28.23
C PRO A 16 -61.58 10.79 28.79
N ASP A 17 -61.57 11.88 28.03
CA ASP A 17 -62.17 13.18 28.42
C ASP A 17 -61.53 13.90 29.62
N ALA A 18 -60.40 13.42 30.14
CA ALA A 18 -59.67 14.11 31.22
C ALA A 18 -59.14 15.49 30.80
N LEU A 19 -58.84 15.66 29.51
CA LEU A 19 -58.34 16.89 28.90
C LEU A 19 -59.28 17.30 27.76
N VAL A 20 -59.75 18.54 27.80
CA VAL A 20 -60.60 19.11 26.74
C VAL A 20 -59.77 20.07 25.91
N VAL A 21 -59.86 19.97 24.59
CA VAL A 21 -59.14 20.85 23.66
C VAL A 21 -59.82 22.22 23.62
N GLU A 22 -59.09 23.27 24.00
CA GLU A 22 -59.50 24.66 23.79
C GLU A 22 -59.06 25.13 22.40
N SER A 23 -57.80 24.89 22.04
CA SER A 23 -57.28 25.22 20.72
C SER A 23 -56.08 24.35 20.37
N PHE A 24 -55.78 24.25 19.08
CA PHE A 24 -54.54 23.63 18.61
C PHE A 24 -53.99 24.34 17.39
N HIS A 25 -52.68 24.19 17.19
CA HIS A 25 -51.96 24.58 16.00
C HIS A 25 -51.08 23.42 15.54
N LEU A 26 -51.38 22.88 14.36
CA LEU A 26 -50.63 21.82 13.71
C LEU A 26 -49.87 22.40 12.52
N SER A 27 -48.54 22.40 12.59
CA SER A 27 -47.68 22.77 11.48
C SER A 27 -47.01 21.53 10.88
N GLN A 28 -47.13 21.39 9.56
CA GLN A 28 -46.63 20.24 8.79
C GLN A 28 -45.99 20.69 7.49
N SER A 29 -44.91 20.02 7.07
CA SER A 29 -44.34 20.17 5.74
C SER A 29 -43.66 18.88 5.27
N LEU A 30 -43.56 18.69 3.96
CA LEU A 30 -42.75 17.61 3.40
C LEU A 30 -41.31 17.73 3.90
N SER A 31 -40.76 16.58 4.31
CA SER A 31 -39.40 16.44 4.84
C SER A 31 -39.09 17.32 6.05
N THR A 32 -40.11 17.60 6.86
CA THR A 32 -39.98 18.27 8.16
C THR A 32 -40.88 17.56 9.17
N LEU A 33 -40.41 17.40 10.40
CA LEU A 33 -41.21 16.82 11.48
C LEU A 33 -42.34 17.77 11.88
N PHE A 34 -43.57 17.26 11.96
CA PHE A 34 -44.68 18.10 12.38
C PHE A 34 -44.53 18.55 13.84
N SER A 35 -45.18 19.67 14.17
CA SER A 35 -45.38 20.12 15.55
C SER A 35 -46.87 20.38 15.76
N LEU A 36 -47.44 19.74 16.77
CA LEU A 36 -48.82 19.95 17.20
C LEU A 36 -48.79 20.59 18.59
N ASP A 37 -49.06 21.89 18.64
CA ASP A 37 -49.18 22.66 19.87
C ASP A 37 -50.66 22.68 20.29
N ILE A 38 -50.99 22.27 21.52
CA ILE A 38 -52.37 22.13 22.00
C ILE A 38 -52.54 22.89 23.31
N SER A 39 -53.58 23.72 23.39
CA SER A 39 -54.06 24.32 24.63
C SER A 39 -55.24 23.52 25.16
N LEU A 40 -55.17 23.15 26.43
CA LEU A 40 -56.03 22.17 27.06
C LEU A 40 -56.61 22.73 28.37
N VAL A 41 -57.81 22.28 28.72
CA VAL A 41 -58.42 22.56 30.02
C VAL A 41 -58.84 21.25 30.68
N SER A 42 -58.77 21.19 32.01
CA SER A 42 -59.32 20.09 32.80
C SER A 42 -60.08 20.60 34.01
N GLN A 43 -61.32 20.11 34.18
CA GLN A 43 -62.11 20.31 35.40
C GLN A 43 -61.88 19.18 36.41
N GLN A 44 -61.32 18.06 35.97
CA GLN A 44 -61.18 16.84 36.77
C GLN A 44 -59.77 16.71 37.37
N LEU A 45 -58.74 17.06 36.59
CA LEU A 45 -57.33 16.91 36.98
C LEU A 45 -56.73 18.30 37.24
N LEU A 46 -56.63 18.67 38.52
CA LEU A 46 -55.97 19.90 38.95
C LEU A 46 -54.43 19.79 38.99
N ASN A 47 -53.91 18.56 38.87
CA ASN A 47 -52.50 18.25 38.77
C ASN A 47 -52.33 16.99 37.93
N ILE A 48 -51.37 16.99 37.02
CA ILE A 48 -50.99 15.82 36.20
C ILE A 48 -49.49 15.64 36.35
N ASP A 49 -49.05 14.46 36.80
CA ASP A 49 -47.63 14.17 36.89
C ASP A 49 -47.04 14.05 35.48
N PHE A 50 -45.93 14.74 35.23
CA PHE A 50 -45.28 14.76 33.92
C PHE A 50 -44.91 13.36 33.40
N SER A 51 -44.61 12.41 34.30
CA SER A 51 -44.32 11.02 33.93
C SER A 51 -45.53 10.26 33.35
N GLN A 52 -46.75 10.75 33.60
CA GLN A 52 -47.98 10.17 33.06
C GLN A 52 -48.26 10.61 31.63
N VAL A 53 -47.60 11.67 31.13
CA VAL A 53 -47.90 12.28 29.83
C VAL A 53 -46.70 12.33 28.90
N LEU A 54 -45.51 12.69 29.39
CA LEU A 54 -44.31 12.76 28.54
C LEU A 54 -43.98 11.37 27.97
N GLU A 55 -43.54 11.35 26.70
CA GLU A 55 -43.28 10.11 25.92
C GLU A 55 -44.51 9.24 25.64
N LYS A 56 -45.71 9.61 26.12
CA LYS A 56 -46.94 8.87 25.83
C LYS A 56 -47.51 9.22 24.46
N PRO A 57 -48.12 8.24 23.76
CA PRO A 57 -48.94 8.51 22.59
C PRO A 57 -50.07 9.50 22.88
N ALA A 58 -50.29 10.44 21.97
CA ALA A 58 -51.39 11.39 22.00
C ALA A 58 -52.08 11.45 20.64
N HIS A 59 -53.41 11.42 20.67
CA HIS A 59 -54.28 11.31 19.50
C HIS A 59 -55.26 12.49 19.46
N LEU A 60 -55.01 13.45 18.57
CA LEU A 60 -55.96 14.53 18.29
C LEU A 60 -56.93 14.06 17.20
N LYS A 61 -58.24 14.14 17.48
CA LYS A 61 -59.31 13.78 16.54
C LYS A 61 -60.15 15.02 16.22
N ILE A 62 -60.30 15.29 14.93
CA ILE A 62 -61.17 16.36 14.39
C ILE A 62 -62.47 15.71 13.90
N TRP A 63 -63.60 16.16 14.45
CA TRP A 63 -64.91 15.57 14.17
C TRP A 63 -65.83 16.56 13.48
N GLN A 64 -66.66 16.07 12.56
CA GLN A 64 -67.83 16.75 12.04
C GLN A 64 -69.06 15.89 12.34
N GLY A 65 -69.91 16.32 13.28
CA GLY A 65 -70.98 15.48 13.78
C GLY A 65 -70.44 14.21 14.46
N THR A 66 -70.79 13.04 13.93
CA THR A 66 -70.30 11.73 14.41
C THR A 66 -69.12 11.18 13.61
N GLU A 67 -68.71 11.85 12.53
CA GLU A 67 -67.64 11.37 11.65
C GLU A 67 -66.30 12.02 12.01
N ILE A 68 -65.25 11.19 12.11
CA ILE A 68 -63.88 11.66 12.25
C ILE A 68 -63.40 12.11 10.87
N GLN A 69 -63.08 13.40 10.76
CA GLN A 69 -62.54 14.00 9.54
C GLN A 69 -61.03 13.88 9.45
N ARG A 70 -60.33 13.86 10.61
CA ARG A 70 -58.88 13.75 10.67
C ARG A 70 -58.39 13.24 12.02
N ARG A 71 -57.31 12.46 11.97
CA ARG A 71 -56.54 11.99 13.12
C ARG A 71 -55.12 12.52 13.01
N VAL A 72 -54.53 12.87 14.13
CA VAL A 72 -53.11 13.25 14.24
C VAL A 72 -52.55 12.55 15.46
N ASN A 73 -51.55 11.70 15.23
CA ASN A 73 -51.00 10.84 16.26
C ASN A 73 -49.53 11.22 16.48
N GLY A 74 -49.06 11.10 17.71
CA GLY A 74 -47.66 11.37 17.99
C GLY A 74 -47.33 11.11 19.44
N ILE A 75 -46.18 11.56 19.86
CA ILE A 75 -45.71 11.46 21.24
C ILE A 75 -45.71 12.83 21.89
N VAL A 76 -46.05 12.90 23.17
CA VAL A 76 -45.93 14.13 23.94
C VAL A 76 -44.45 14.40 24.22
N THR A 77 -43.95 15.53 23.72
CA THR A 77 -42.54 15.94 23.84
C THR A 77 -42.33 17.09 24.81
N TRP A 78 -43.39 17.82 25.11
CA TRP A 78 -43.40 18.89 26.10
C TRP A 78 -44.81 19.00 26.67
N PHE A 79 -44.89 19.28 27.97
CA PHE A 79 -46.15 19.47 28.68
C PHE A 79 -45.94 20.53 29.76
N GLU A 80 -46.92 21.40 29.91
CA GLU A 80 -46.90 22.49 30.87
C GLU A 80 -48.23 22.56 31.60
N GLN A 81 -48.13 22.72 32.91
CA GLN A 81 -49.24 23.05 33.77
C GLN A 81 -49.31 24.57 33.93
N GLY A 82 -50.41 25.15 33.48
CA GLY A 82 -50.68 26.59 33.56
C GLY A 82 -51.39 26.99 34.84
N GLU A 83 -52.10 28.11 34.78
CA GLU A 83 -52.87 28.65 35.89
C GLU A 83 -54.23 27.95 36.04
N ASN A 84 -54.78 27.99 37.26
CA ASN A 84 -56.18 27.65 37.51
C ASN A 84 -57.03 28.92 37.37
N ASP A 85 -58.02 28.92 36.49
CA ASP A 85 -58.87 30.09 36.22
C ASP A 85 -60.04 30.26 37.24
N GLY A 86 -60.06 29.44 38.28
CA GLY A 86 -61.11 29.37 39.30
C GLY A 86 -62.20 28.34 39.01
N HIS A 87 -62.27 27.82 37.78
CA HIS A 87 -63.22 26.80 37.35
C HIS A 87 -62.55 25.52 36.84
N GLN A 88 -61.35 25.65 36.27
CA GLN A 88 -60.63 24.59 35.59
C GLN A 88 -59.12 24.88 35.57
N MET A 89 -58.33 23.85 35.35
CA MET A 89 -56.89 23.92 35.21
C MET A 89 -56.49 24.05 33.74
N LEU A 90 -55.59 24.99 33.42
CA LEU A 90 -55.03 25.16 32.08
C LEU A 90 -53.79 24.28 31.90
N TYR A 91 -53.66 23.67 30.73
CA TYR A 91 -52.47 22.92 30.31
C TYR A 91 -52.07 23.27 28.89
N SER A 92 -50.78 23.15 28.59
CA SER A 92 -50.26 23.25 27.23
C SER A 92 -49.43 22.02 26.90
N MET A 93 -49.51 21.54 25.67
CA MET A 93 -48.87 20.30 25.22
C MET A 93 -48.25 20.47 23.83
N LYS A 94 -47.08 19.86 23.61
CA LYS A 94 -46.51 19.69 22.26
C LYS A 94 -46.40 18.21 21.91
N VAL A 95 -47.07 17.84 20.83
CA VAL A 95 -47.04 16.49 20.26
C VAL A 95 -46.23 16.51 18.96
N ARG A 96 -45.34 15.52 18.79
CA ARG A 96 -44.46 15.38 17.62
C ARG A 96 -44.45 13.94 17.11
N PRO A 97 -44.03 13.67 15.86
CA PRO A 97 -43.97 12.30 15.37
C PRO A 97 -42.90 11.48 16.12
N PRO A 98 -43.04 10.15 16.23
CA PRO A 98 -42.07 9.29 16.91
C PRO A 98 -40.63 9.45 16.42
N VAL A 99 -40.42 9.71 15.12
CA VAL A 99 -39.09 9.95 14.53
C VAL A 99 -38.38 11.18 15.10
N TRP A 100 -39.09 12.07 15.80
CA TRP A 100 -38.47 13.20 16.51
C TRP A 100 -37.40 12.79 17.52
N ARG A 101 -37.47 11.57 18.08
CA ARG A 101 -36.43 11.02 18.96
C ARG A 101 -35.05 10.99 18.28
N ALA A 102 -35.02 10.81 16.95
CA ALA A 102 -33.79 10.81 16.16
C ALA A 102 -33.04 12.15 16.22
N ALA A 103 -33.73 13.26 16.55
CA ALA A 103 -33.10 14.57 16.73
C ALA A 103 -32.42 14.73 18.10
N LEU A 104 -32.65 13.83 19.05
CA LEU A 104 -32.06 13.87 20.39
C LEU A 104 -30.75 13.08 20.51
N ARG A 105 -30.48 12.17 19.55
CA ARG A 105 -29.30 11.30 19.56
C ARG A 105 -28.32 11.72 18.49
N GLN A 106 -27.09 12.01 18.90
CA GLN A 106 -25.95 12.30 18.02
C GLN A 106 -25.00 11.09 17.96
N ASN A 107 -24.47 10.77 16.77
CA ASN A 107 -23.67 9.57 16.58
C ASN A 107 -22.54 9.75 15.53
N SER A 108 -21.56 8.83 15.59
CA SER A 108 -20.54 8.64 14.57
C SER A 108 -20.42 7.14 14.25
N ARG A 109 -20.73 6.74 13.02
CA ARG A 109 -20.74 5.33 12.59
C ARG A 109 -20.58 5.19 11.08
N ILE A 110 -20.30 3.96 10.66
CA ILE A 110 -20.07 3.59 9.26
C ILE A 110 -21.09 2.53 8.84
N PHE A 111 -21.78 2.78 7.73
CA PHE A 111 -22.56 1.82 6.96
C PHE A 111 -21.73 1.36 5.76
N GLN A 112 -21.67 0.04 5.52
CA GLN A 112 -20.84 -0.54 4.46
C GLN A 112 -21.63 -1.53 3.62
N ASN A 113 -21.59 -1.34 2.30
CA ASN A 113 -22.31 -2.18 1.34
C ASN A 113 -23.82 -2.25 1.64
N GLU A 114 -24.40 -1.12 2.03
CA GLU A 114 -25.83 -0.98 2.30
C GLU A 114 -26.48 0.03 1.34
N ASP A 115 -27.74 -0.23 0.98
CA ASP A 115 -28.57 0.71 0.23
C ASP A 115 -29.26 1.73 1.16
N ILE A 116 -29.83 2.79 0.57
CA ILE A 116 -30.50 3.84 1.35
C ILE A 116 -31.65 3.30 2.20
N LYS A 117 -32.38 2.30 1.70
CA LYS A 117 -33.50 1.68 2.44
C LYS A 117 -33.02 1.04 3.74
N SER A 118 -31.90 0.31 3.68
CA SER A 118 -31.31 -0.38 4.83
C SER A 118 -30.73 0.62 5.84
N ILE A 119 -30.03 1.65 5.35
CA ILE A 119 -29.47 2.73 6.17
C ILE A 119 -30.58 3.47 6.94
N LEU A 120 -31.62 3.93 6.23
CA LEU A 120 -32.73 4.65 6.86
C LEU A 120 -33.56 3.73 7.77
N GLY A 121 -33.75 2.47 7.39
CA GLY A 121 -34.41 1.46 8.22
C GLY A 121 -33.70 1.25 9.57
N THR A 122 -32.37 1.18 9.56
CA THR A 122 -31.57 1.08 10.80
C THR A 122 -31.77 2.31 11.69
N ILE A 123 -31.72 3.51 11.13
CA ILE A 123 -31.93 4.77 11.86
C ILE A 123 -33.33 4.79 12.51
N LEU A 124 -34.36 4.42 11.75
CA LEU A 124 -35.75 4.42 12.21
C LEU A 124 -35.98 3.38 13.30
N GLN A 125 -35.49 2.15 13.11
CA GLN A 125 -35.63 1.07 14.08
C GLN A 125 -34.97 1.42 15.43
N GLU A 126 -33.75 1.95 15.40
CA GLU A 126 -33.03 2.35 16.62
C GLU A 126 -33.70 3.50 17.39
N ASN A 127 -34.53 4.30 16.71
CA ASN A 127 -35.30 5.39 17.31
C ASN A 127 -36.76 5.00 17.62
N GLY A 128 -37.09 3.71 17.54
CA GLY A 128 -38.41 3.19 17.89
C GLY A 128 -39.50 3.49 16.86
N VAL A 129 -39.14 3.78 15.62
CA VAL A 129 -40.08 3.96 14.50
C VAL A 129 -40.22 2.63 13.76
N THR A 130 -41.28 1.89 14.05
CA THR A 130 -41.52 0.56 13.47
C THR A 130 -42.40 0.60 12.22
N GLU A 131 -43.33 1.55 12.16
CA GLU A 131 -44.26 1.71 11.04
C GLU A 131 -43.74 2.78 10.07
N TRP A 132 -43.20 2.32 8.95
CA TRP A 132 -42.74 3.21 7.88
C TRP A 132 -42.82 2.52 6.51
N SER A 133 -42.91 3.31 5.44
CA SER A 133 -43.09 2.83 4.06
C SER A 133 -42.06 3.42 3.09
N PRO A 134 -41.13 2.60 2.55
CA PRO A 134 -40.23 3.00 1.46
C PRO A 134 -40.91 2.84 0.11
N LEU A 135 -41.39 3.93 -0.47
CA LEU A 135 -42.03 3.99 -1.78
C LEU A 135 -41.04 4.58 -2.80
N PHE A 136 -40.17 3.70 -3.32
CA PHE A 136 -39.13 4.08 -4.28
C PHE A 136 -39.43 3.50 -5.66
N SER A 137 -39.47 4.38 -6.66
CA SER A 137 -39.72 4.07 -8.08
C SER A 137 -38.42 3.92 -8.87
N GLU A 138 -37.31 4.44 -8.35
CA GLU A 138 -36.01 4.40 -9.00
C GLU A 138 -34.98 3.55 -8.25
N PRO A 139 -33.93 3.07 -8.93
CA PRO A 139 -32.83 2.37 -8.27
C PRO A 139 -31.99 3.31 -7.39
N HIS A 140 -31.90 2.97 -6.11
CA HIS A 140 -30.95 3.55 -5.15
C HIS A 140 -29.83 2.55 -4.87
N PRO A 141 -28.68 2.64 -5.56
CA PRO A 141 -27.65 1.62 -5.50
C PRO A 141 -26.99 1.53 -4.12
N VAL A 142 -26.44 0.35 -3.84
CA VAL A 142 -25.67 0.08 -2.64
C VAL A 142 -24.45 1.00 -2.56
N ARG A 143 -24.22 1.59 -1.38
CA ARG A 143 -23.06 2.42 -1.08
C ARG A 143 -21.95 1.55 -0.48
N GLU A 144 -20.76 1.58 -1.09
CA GLU A 144 -19.58 0.88 -0.56
C GLU A 144 -19.23 1.39 0.86
N PHE A 145 -19.39 2.69 1.10
CA PHE A 145 -19.01 3.36 2.33
C PHE A 145 -19.87 4.62 2.54
N CYS A 146 -20.54 4.72 3.69
CA CYS A 146 -21.32 5.88 4.08
C CYS A 146 -21.19 6.11 5.59
N VAL A 147 -20.89 7.34 5.99
CA VAL A 147 -20.57 7.69 7.36
C VAL A 147 -21.58 8.71 7.87
N GLN A 148 -22.20 8.39 9.01
CA GLN A 148 -22.83 9.38 9.88
C GLN A 148 -21.70 9.94 10.76
N TYR A 149 -21.43 11.24 10.71
CA TYR A 149 -20.27 11.82 11.42
C TYR A 149 -20.68 13.01 12.27
N SER A 150 -20.67 12.84 13.59
CA SER A 150 -20.93 13.90 14.58
C SER A 150 -22.23 14.68 14.31
N GLU A 151 -23.26 14.02 13.83
CA GLU A 151 -24.57 14.60 13.50
C GLU A 151 -25.70 13.81 14.17
N THR A 152 -26.87 14.42 14.32
CA THR A 152 -28.03 13.71 14.87
C THR A 152 -28.51 12.65 13.88
N ASP A 153 -29.18 11.61 14.37
CA ASP A 153 -29.77 10.62 13.47
C ASP A 153 -30.82 11.23 12.53
N TYR A 154 -31.54 12.25 13.01
CA TYR A 154 -32.48 12.99 12.19
C TYR A 154 -31.77 13.77 11.08
N ASP A 155 -30.70 14.50 11.40
CA ASP A 155 -29.95 15.27 10.40
C ASP A 155 -29.35 14.34 9.33
N PHE A 156 -28.80 13.20 9.76
CA PHE A 156 -28.32 12.16 8.85
C PHE A 156 -29.44 11.61 7.97
N LEU A 157 -30.59 11.22 8.55
CA LEU A 157 -31.76 10.74 7.80
C LEU A 157 -32.23 11.77 6.78
N ALA A 158 -32.42 13.03 7.20
CA ALA A 158 -32.94 14.09 6.36
C ALA A 158 -31.97 14.41 5.21
N ARG A 159 -30.68 14.48 5.51
CA ARG A 159 -29.63 14.70 4.52
C ARG A 159 -29.53 13.53 3.52
N MET A 160 -29.56 12.30 4.02
CA MET A 160 -29.45 11.11 3.17
C MET A 160 -30.69 10.96 2.27
N ALA A 161 -31.88 11.23 2.80
CA ALA A 161 -33.10 11.30 2.01
C ALA A 161 -32.98 12.40 0.95
N ALA A 162 -32.57 13.61 1.30
CA ALA A 162 -32.39 14.71 0.34
C ALA A 162 -31.35 14.41 -0.76
N GLU A 163 -30.24 13.77 -0.42
CA GLU A 163 -29.19 13.36 -1.37
C GLU A 163 -29.71 12.33 -2.37
N GLU A 164 -30.58 11.42 -1.93
CA GLU A 164 -31.27 10.41 -2.75
C GLU A 164 -32.60 10.92 -3.34
N GLY A 165 -32.86 12.23 -3.25
CA GLY A 165 -34.11 12.85 -3.71
C GLY A 165 -35.36 12.45 -2.93
N ILE A 166 -35.28 11.62 -1.91
CA ILE A 166 -36.42 11.14 -1.16
C ILE A 166 -37.01 12.29 -0.32
N PHE A 167 -38.31 12.51 -0.42
CA PHE A 167 -39.06 13.33 0.53
C PHE A 167 -39.86 12.43 1.47
N PHE A 168 -40.13 12.89 2.69
CA PHE A 168 -40.91 12.12 3.65
C PHE A 168 -42.06 12.91 4.26
N TYR A 169 -43.07 12.21 4.74
CA TYR A 169 -44.25 12.76 5.42
C TYR A 169 -44.89 11.70 6.31
N GLU A 170 -45.75 12.13 7.23
CA GLU A 170 -46.51 11.22 8.10
C GLU A 170 -47.88 10.94 7.46
N GLU A 171 -48.17 9.67 7.19
CA GLU A 171 -49.48 9.22 6.72
C GLU A 171 -50.29 8.69 7.91
N HIS A 172 -51.53 9.14 8.02
CA HIS A 172 -52.45 8.72 9.07
C HIS A 172 -53.45 7.70 8.52
N ALA A 173 -53.71 6.64 9.29
CA ALA A 173 -54.69 5.64 8.88
C ALA A 173 -56.11 6.23 8.81
N GLN A 174 -56.90 5.79 7.82
CA GLN A 174 -58.27 6.27 7.62
C GLN A 174 -59.24 5.67 8.65
N THR A 175 -58.99 4.43 9.06
CA THR A 175 -59.91 3.64 9.90
C THR A 175 -59.37 3.30 11.29
N SER A 176 -58.04 3.37 11.50
CA SER A 176 -57.39 3.16 12.80
C SER A 176 -56.72 4.45 13.30
N ASP A 177 -56.18 4.39 14.52
CA ASP A 177 -55.37 5.46 15.11
C ASP A 177 -53.86 5.24 14.81
N ASP A 178 -53.53 4.47 13.77
CA ASP A 178 -52.16 4.21 13.34
C ASP A 178 -51.59 5.39 12.54
N GLN A 179 -50.27 5.53 12.58
CA GLN A 179 -49.52 6.50 11.80
C GLN A 179 -48.22 5.87 11.30
N SER A 180 -47.85 6.17 10.06
CA SER A 180 -46.67 5.63 9.40
C SER A 180 -45.86 6.73 8.74
N LEU A 181 -44.53 6.67 8.89
CA LEU A 181 -43.63 7.54 8.16
C LEU A 181 -43.47 7.03 6.73
N VAL A 182 -43.89 7.82 5.74
CA VAL A 182 -43.73 7.48 4.33
C VAL A 182 -42.50 8.18 3.78
N LEU A 183 -41.59 7.41 3.18
CA LEU A 183 -40.44 7.90 2.44
C LEU A 183 -40.68 7.63 0.96
N CYS A 184 -40.63 8.68 0.14
CA CYS A 184 -41.11 8.63 -1.23
C CYS A 184 -40.16 9.35 -2.18
N ASP A 185 -39.89 8.76 -3.35
CA ASP A 185 -39.05 9.37 -4.39
C ASP A 185 -39.85 9.92 -5.57
N THR A 186 -41.19 9.86 -5.55
CA THR A 186 -42.01 10.38 -6.65
C THR A 186 -43.41 10.78 -6.20
N VAL A 187 -43.92 11.87 -6.75
CA VAL A 187 -45.32 12.30 -6.52
C VAL A 187 -46.35 11.22 -6.89
N ARG A 188 -45.98 10.25 -7.75
CA ARG A 188 -46.88 9.19 -8.24
C ARG A 188 -47.35 8.22 -7.16
N PHE A 189 -46.61 8.08 -6.06
CA PHE A 189 -47.04 7.25 -4.93
C PHE A 189 -47.99 7.97 -3.98
N LEU A 190 -48.19 9.28 -4.12
CA LEU A 190 -49.18 9.99 -3.31
C LEU A 190 -50.59 9.52 -3.69
N PRO A 191 -51.51 9.40 -2.71
CA PRO A 191 -52.91 9.07 -2.96
C PRO A 191 -53.55 9.91 -4.06
N GLU A 192 -54.61 9.37 -4.68
CA GLU A 192 -55.38 10.09 -5.69
C GLU A 192 -55.85 11.46 -5.19
N ALA A 193 -55.86 12.44 -6.11
CA ALA A 193 -56.29 13.78 -5.79
C ALA A 193 -57.79 13.79 -5.46
N PHE A 194 -58.18 14.53 -4.42
CA PHE A 194 -59.59 14.78 -4.14
C PHE A 194 -60.00 16.17 -4.63
N GLU A 195 -61.23 16.30 -5.11
CA GLU A 195 -61.76 17.55 -5.60
C GLU A 195 -62.05 18.52 -4.46
N ILE A 196 -61.71 19.79 -4.66
CA ILE A 196 -62.07 20.87 -3.74
C ILE A 196 -62.37 22.16 -4.51
N PRO A 197 -63.60 22.71 -4.38
CA PRO A 197 -64.01 23.86 -5.16
C PRO A 197 -63.42 25.17 -4.61
N TRP A 198 -63.19 26.11 -5.51
CA TRP A 198 -62.89 27.49 -5.21
C TRP A 198 -64.16 28.25 -4.83
N ASN A 199 -64.17 28.87 -3.64
CA ASN A 199 -65.25 29.77 -3.25
C ASN A 199 -64.73 30.88 -2.33
N PRO A 200 -64.57 32.12 -2.84
CA PRO A 200 -64.07 33.25 -2.06
C PRO A 200 -65.12 33.86 -1.12
N ASN A 201 -66.40 33.45 -1.23
CA ASN A 201 -67.48 33.98 -0.40
C ASN A 201 -67.56 33.22 0.93
N THR A 202 -66.85 33.73 1.93
CA THR A 202 -66.82 33.17 3.29
C THR A 202 -67.98 33.65 4.18
N ARG A 203 -68.90 34.48 3.66
CA ARG A 203 -69.98 35.13 4.43
C ARG A 203 -71.27 34.30 4.53
N THR A 204 -71.52 33.42 3.58
CA THR A 204 -72.62 32.44 3.64
C THR A 204 -72.14 31.18 4.34
N GLU A 205 -72.96 30.53 5.16
CA GLU A 205 -72.66 29.19 5.68
C GLU A 205 -72.49 28.22 4.50
N VAL A 206 -71.24 28.00 4.08
CA VAL A 206 -70.92 27.00 3.07
C VAL A 206 -70.83 25.67 3.81
N SER A 207 -71.75 24.76 3.53
CA SER A 207 -71.77 23.41 4.12
C SER A 207 -70.64 22.52 3.63
N THR A 208 -70.07 22.82 2.46
CA THR A 208 -69.02 22.02 1.81
C THR A 208 -67.65 22.70 1.97
N PRO A 209 -66.59 21.97 2.39
CA PRO A 209 -65.24 22.52 2.44
C PRO A 209 -64.79 23.06 1.07
N CYS A 210 -64.29 24.29 1.04
CA CYS A 210 -63.83 24.97 -0.17
C CYS A 210 -62.49 25.68 0.09
N ILE A 211 -61.81 26.09 -0.99
CA ILE A 211 -60.66 26.98 -0.93
C ILE A 211 -61.16 28.42 -1.10
N SER A 212 -60.89 29.28 -0.12
CA SER A 212 -61.37 30.66 -0.07
C SER A 212 -60.34 31.69 -0.49
N GLN A 213 -59.06 31.33 -0.42
CA GLN A 213 -57.95 32.12 -0.92
C GLN A 213 -56.97 31.19 -1.63
N PHE A 214 -56.47 31.59 -2.81
CA PHE A 214 -55.51 30.82 -3.60
C PHE A 214 -54.60 31.80 -4.34
N ARG A 215 -53.38 31.96 -3.84
CA ARG A 215 -52.38 32.90 -4.36
C ARG A 215 -51.30 32.12 -5.09
N HIS A 216 -51.43 32.01 -6.41
CA HIS A 216 -50.40 31.42 -7.28
C HIS A 216 -49.26 32.41 -7.49
N SER A 217 -48.02 31.94 -7.39
CA SER A 217 -46.81 32.76 -7.50
C SER A 217 -45.67 31.95 -8.09
N ALA A 218 -44.76 32.64 -8.77
CA ALA A 218 -43.52 32.06 -9.30
C ALA A 218 -42.33 32.96 -8.97
N GLN A 219 -41.13 32.38 -8.93
CA GLN A 219 -39.89 33.09 -8.62
C GLN A 219 -38.69 32.46 -9.33
N ILE A 220 -37.67 33.29 -9.57
CA ILE A 220 -36.42 32.86 -10.21
C ILE A 220 -35.68 31.87 -9.31
N ARG A 221 -35.17 30.80 -9.92
CA ARG A 221 -34.38 29.74 -9.28
C ARG A 221 -33.22 29.33 -10.18
N PRO A 222 -32.25 28.55 -9.67
CA PRO A 222 -31.21 27.98 -10.51
C PRO A 222 -31.77 27.38 -11.80
N SER A 223 -31.02 27.52 -12.89
CA SER A 223 -31.40 27.07 -14.23
C SER A 223 -30.81 25.72 -14.58
N SER A 224 -29.67 25.36 -13.99
CA SER A 224 -29.04 24.07 -14.19
C SER A 224 -28.21 23.68 -12.98
N VAL A 225 -28.01 22.36 -12.82
CA VAL A 225 -27.02 21.78 -11.91
C VAL A 225 -26.01 21.00 -12.74
N THR A 226 -24.73 21.26 -12.51
CA THR A 226 -23.62 20.47 -13.02
C THR A 226 -22.87 19.85 -11.86
N GLY A 227 -22.98 18.53 -11.69
CA GLY A 227 -22.20 17.76 -10.73
C GLY A 227 -20.90 17.24 -11.37
N LYS A 228 -19.78 17.36 -10.66
CA LYS A 228 -18.49 16.77 -11.07
C LYS A 228 -17.86 15.94 -9.96
N ASP A 229 -17.28 14.81 -10.30
CA ASP A 229 -16.52 13.98 -9.36
C ASP A 229 -15.32 13.31 -10.06
N TYR A 230 -14.42 12.72 -9.26
CA TYR A 230 -13.24 12.01 -9.68
C TYR A 230 -13.22 10.58 -9.11
N THR A 231 -12.81 9.62 -9.94
CA THR A 231 -12.47 8.26 -9.49
C THR A 231 -11.10 7.85 -9.99
N PHE A 232 -10.24 7.43 -9.07
CA PHE A 232 -8.88 7.00 -9.40
C PHE A 232 -8.86 5.70 -10.22
N LYS A 233 -9.94 4.91 -10.19
CA LYS A 233 -10.09 3.71 -11.00
C LYS A 233 -10.26 4.02 -12.49
N ARG A 234 -10.74 5.23 -12.83
CA ARG A 234 -10.96 5.69 -14.21
C ARG A 234 -10.59 7.18 -14.31
N PRO A 235 -9.30 7.56 -14.22
CA PRO A 235 -8.89 8.96 -14.11
C PRO A 235 -9.24 9.81 -15.34
N GLY A 236 -9.41 9.19 -16.51
CA GLY A 236 -9.86 9.85 -17.75
C GLY A 236 -11.37 9.94 -17.93
N TRP A 237 -12.17 9.33 -17.04
CA TRP A 237 -13.63 9.48 -17.10
C TRP A 237 -14.01 10.90 -16.71
N ALA A 238 -14.82 11.57 -17.55
CA ALA A 238 -15.18 12.97 -17.36
C ALA A 238 -15.87 13.24 -16.01
N GLY A 239 -16.59 12.24 -15.48
CA GLY A 239 -17.25 12.31 -14.17
C GLY A 239 -18.14 13.53 -14.02
N ARG A 240 -18.82 13.94 -15.10
CA ARG A 240 -19.64 15.15 -15.17
C ARG A 240 -21.06 14.80 -15.60
N PHE A 241 -22.03 15.21 -14.80
CA PHE A 241 -23.45 15.09 -15.12
C PHE A 241 -24.10 16.46 -15.01
N GLU A 242 -25.01 16.75 -15.93
CA GLU A 242 -25.71 18.01 -16.01
C GLU A 242 -27.22 17.75 -16.06
N HIS A 243 -27.98 18.60 -15.39
CA HIS A 243 -29.43 18.62 -15.50
C HIS A 243 -29.95 20.04 -15.61
N GLN A 244 -30.81 20.27 -16.61
CA GLN A 244 -31.45 21.55 -16.84
C GLN A 244 -32.79 21.58 -16.08
N GLY A 245 -33.11 22.70 -15.45
CA GLY A 245 -34.40 22.87 -14.79
C GLY A 245 -35.56 22.94 -15.80
N GLU A 246 -36.76 22.56 -15.36
CA GLU A 246 -37.97 22.69 -16.18
C GLU A 246 -38.70 24.01 -15.91
N HIS A 247 -39.59 24.40 -16.84
CA HIS A 247 -40.46 25.60 -16.75
C HIS A 247 -39.68 26.90 -16.47
N GLN A 248 -38.75 27.24 -17.37
CA GLN A 248 -37.84 28.39 -17.22
C GLN A 248 -38.24 29.62 -18.06
N ASP A 249 -39.45 29.66 -18.62
CA ASP A 249 -39.86 30.66 -19.64
C ASP A 249 -39.74 32.13 -19.18
N TYR A 250 -39.76 32.36 -17.87
CA TYR A 250 -39.68 33.67 -17.24
C TYR A 250 -38.32 33.96 -16.59
N GLN A 251 -37.28 33.15 -16.85
CA GLN A 251 -35.93 33.34 -16.30
C GLN A 251 -34.82 33.20 -17.35
N ARG A 252 -33.62 33.67 -16.99
CA ARG A 252 -32.40 33.41 -17.77
C ARG A 252 -31.85 32.01 -17.44
N THR A 253 -31.16 31.41 -18.39
CA THR A 253 -30.57 30.06 -18.29
C THR A 253 -29.14 30.04 -17.73
N GLN A 254 -28.63 31.19 -17.26
CA GLN A 254 -27.24 31.37 -16.81
C GLN A 254 -27.00 31.13 -15.31
N TYR A 255 -28.04 30.78 -14.55
CA TYR A 255 -27.97 30.59 -13.09
C TYR A 255 -27.59 29.15 -12.75
N GLU A 256 -26.40 28.74 -13.17
CA GLU A 256 -25.85 27.40 -12.93
C GLU A 256 -25.42 27.23 -11.46
N VAL A 257 -25.71 26.06 -10.90
CA VAL A 257 -25.08 25.53 -9.69
C VAL A 257 -24.06 24.47 -10.09
N PHE A 258 -22.79 24.71 -9.80
CA PHE A 258 -21.72 23.75 -10.01
C PHE A 258 -21.32 23.10 -8.67
N ASP A 259 -21.34 21.77 -8.61
CA ASP A 259 -21.08 21.00 -7.39
C ASP A 259 -19.87 20.06 -7.56
N TYR A 260 -18.90 20.16 -6.65
CA TYR A 260 -17.74 19.28 -6.58
C TYR A 260 -17.28 19.11 -5.12
N PRO A 261 -17.10 17.88 -4.62
CA PRO A 261 -17.35 16.60 -5.32
C PRO A 261 -18.84 16.25 -5.37
N GLY A 262 -19.31 15.76 -6.52
CA GLY A 262 -20.71 15.35 -6.74
C GLY A 262 -21.11 14.02 -6.10
N ARG A 263 -20.18 13.31 -5.44
CA ARG A 263 -20.39 12.07 -4.65
C ARG A 263 -20.87 10.85 -5.43
N PHE A 264 -20.52 10.75 -6.70
CA PHE A 264 -20.86 9.61 -7.56
C PHE A 264 -19.60 9.05 -8.22
N LYS A 265 -19.59 7.75 -8.52
CA LYS A 265 -18.46 7.08 -9.20
C LYS A 265 -18.88 6.39 -10.51
N ASP A 266 -20.14 6.52 -10.89
CA ASP A 266 -20.77 5.91 -12.07
C ASP A 266 -21.95 6.76 -12.60
N GLY A 267 -22.87 6.13 -13.34
CA GLY A 267 -24.05 6.77 -13.94
C GLY A 267 -25.06 7.35 -12.96
N HIS A 268 -25.02 6.98 -11.68
CA HIS A 268 -25.96 7.48 -10.68
C HIS A 268 -25.85 9.00 -10.46
N GLY A 269 -24.72 9.62 -10.85
CA GLY A 269 -24.58 11.08 -10.86
C GLY A 269 -25.62 11.83 -11.71
N GLN A 270 -26.22 11.17 -12.70
CA GLN A 270 -27.35 11.75 -13.46
C GLN A 270 -28.59 11.96 -12.58
N ASN A 271 -28.85 11.02 -11.66
CA ASN A 271 -29.96 11.12 -10.72
C ASN A 271 -29.70 12.22 -9.70
N PHE A 272 -28.49 12.27 -9.13
CA PHE A 272 -28.08 13.33 -8.19
C PHE A 272 -28.21 14.72 -8.81
N ALA A 273 -27.72 14.94 -10.05
CA ALA A 273 -27.86 16.23 -10.73
C ALA A 273 -29.33 16.64 -10.90
N ARG A 274 -30.21 15.69 -11.27
CA ARG A 274 -31.66 15.94 -11.39
C ARG A 274 -32.31 16.23 -10.04
N TRP A 275 -32.08 15.39 -9.03
CA TRP A 275 -32.71 15.56 -7.71
C TRP A 275 -32.27 16.86 -7.04
N GLN A 276 -30.99 17.24 -7.15
CA GLN A 276 -30.53 18.56 -6.70
C GLN A 276 -31.24 19.69 -7.47
N MET A 277 -31.39 19.57 -8.80
CA MET A 277 -32.07 20.58 -9.61
C MET A 277 -33.55 20.74 -9.22
N GLU A 278 -34.27 19.63 -9.08
CA GLU A 278 -35.64 19.59 -8.58
C GLU A 278 -35.75 20.20 -7.16
N GLY A 279 -34.80 19.90 -6.27
CA GLY A 279 -34.72 20.46 -4.91
C GLY A 279 -34.50 21.97 -4.89
N TRP A 280 -33.57 22.49 -5.71
CA TRP A 280 -33.36 23.93 -5.85
C TRP A 280 -34.57 24.67 -6.43
N ARG A 281 -35.37 23.99 -7.25
CA ARG A 281 -36.59 24.53 -7.88
C ARG A 281 -37.88 24.12 -7.18
N ASN A 282 -37.81 23.51 -6.00
CA ASN A 282 -38.97 22.97 -5.28
C ASN A 282 -40.01 24.03 -4.85
N ASN A 283 -39.66 25.31 -4.95
CA ASN A 283 -40.55 26.44 -4.75
C ASN A 283 -40.46 27.47 -5.89
N ALA A 284 -40.02 27.08 -7.08
CA ALA A 284 -39.98 27.95 -8.27
C ALA A 284 -41.40 28.41 -8.68
N GLU A 285 -42.39 27.55 -8.52
CA GLU A 285 -43.81 27.81 -8.76
C GLU A 285 -44.63 27.18 -7.64
N VAL A 286 -45.40 28.00 -6.92
CA VAL A 286 -46.20 27.58 -5.76
C VAL A 286 -47.56 28.27 -5.75
N ALA A 287 -48.54 27.69 -5.07
CA ALA A 287 -49.74 28.41 -4.67
C ALA A 287 -49.98 28.31 -3.17
N GLN A 288 -50.32 29.44 -2.55
CA GLN A 288 -50.66 29.51 -1.13
C GLN A 288 -52.18 29.63 -0.97
N GLY A 289 -52.77 28.70 -0.24
CA GLY A 289 -54.22 28.59 -0.08
C GLY A 289 -54.72 28.78 1.35
N LYS A 290 -56.00 29.14 1.48
CA LYS A 290 -56.77 29.07 2.74
C LYS A 290 -58.01 28.21 2.55
N SER A 291 -58.25 27.27 3.46
CA SER A 291 -59.43 26.42 3.48
C SER A 291 -59.85 26.12 4.92
N ARG A 292 -61.08 25.62 5.11
CA ARG A 292 -61.51 25.02 6.38
C ARG A 292 -61.44 23.49 6.34
N SER A 293 -60.89 22.91 5.28
CA SER A 293 -60.79 21.46 5.14
C SER A 293 -59.66 20.91 6.00
N PRO A 294 -59.93 19.94 6.90
CA PRO A 294 -58.88 19.20 7.57
C PRO A 294 -58.15 18.25 6.60
N ALA A 295 -58.70 17.94 5.42
CA ALA A 295 -58.19 16.95 4.46
C ALA A 295 -56.93 17.38 3.66
N ILE A 296 -56.51 18.63 3.80
CA ILE A 296 -55.35 19.19 3.07
C ILE A 296 -54.12 19.15 3.99
N TRP A 297 -53.20 18.21 3.74
CA TRP A 297 -51.93 18.10 4.46
C TRP A 297 -50.82 17.52 3.55
N PRO A 298 -49.53 17.66 3.90
CA PRO A 298 -48.43 17.11 3.13
C PRO A 298 -48.52 15.59 2.96
N GLY A 299 -48.40 15.11 1.71
CA GLY A 299 -48.68 13.72 1.36
C GLY A 299 -49.98 13.53 0.59
N ARG A 300 -50.81 14.57 0.48
CA ARG A 300 -52.04 14.57 -0.34
C ARG A 300 -51.87 15.34 -1.64
N ARG A 301 -52.74 15.05 -2.60
CA ARG A 301 -52.98 15.86 -3.79
C ARG A 301 -54.39 16.42 -3.76
N ILE A 302 -54.56 17.63 -4.27
CA ILE A 302 -55.87 18.28 -4.44
C ILE A 302 -56.12 18.53 -5.92
N GLN A 303 -57.36 18.35 -6.36
CA GLN A 303 -57.83 18.80 -7.67
C GLN A 303 -58.63 20.09 -7.43
N LEU A 304 -58.04 21.24 -7.78
CA LEU A 304 -58.75 22.52 -7.67
C LEU A 304 -59.82 22.60 -8.76
N THR A 305 -61.05 22.93 -8.38
CA THR A 305 -62.17 23.11 -9.31
C THR A 305 -62.82 24.48 -9.12
N GLU A 306 -63.59 24.92 -10.13
CA GLU A 306 -64.39 26.16 -10.09
C GLU A 306 -63.61 27.48 -9.91
N HIS A 307 -62.27 27.46 -10.01
CA HIS A 307 -61.48 28.69 -10.00
C HIS A 307 -61.71 29.48 -11.31
N PRO A 308 -61.94 30.81 -11.27
CA PRO A 308 -62.23 31.60 -12.48
C PRO A 308 -61.09 31.59 -13.51
N GLN A 309 -59.86 31.40 -13.05
CA GLN A 309 -58.70 31.16 -13.90
C GLN A 309 -58.56 29.66 -14.22
N ALA A 310 -58.92 29.28 -15.45
CA ALA A 310 -58.96 27.88 -15.89
C ALA A 310 -57.63 27.12 -15.70
N SER A 311 -56.48 27.77 -15.91
CA SER A 311 -55.17 27.12 -15.77
C SER A 311 -54.82 26.69 -14.34
N LEU A 312 -55.51 27.21 -13.32
CA LEU A 312 -55.32 26.80 -11.94
C LEU A 312 -56.20 25.59 -11.55
N ASN A 313 -57.22 25.26 -12.35
CA ASN A 313 -58.08 24.09 -12.14
C ASN A 313 -57.37 22.81 -12.61
N ARG A 314 -56.42 22.35 -11.80
CA ARG A 314 -55.53 21.21 -12.07
C ARG A 314 -55.17 20.50 -10.76
N GLU A 315 -54.44 19.40 -10.87
CA GLU A 315 -53.88 18.74 -9.70
C GLU A 315 -52.71 19.53 -9.10
N TRP A 316 -52.72 19.62 -7.78
CA TRP A 316 -51.69 20.26 -6.97
C TRP A 316 -51.22 19.31 -5.85
N GLN A 317 -49.91 19.19 -5.66
CA GLN A 317 -49.30 18.45 -4.56
C GLN A 317 -49.21 19.35 -3.33
N VAL A 318 -49.70 18.89 -2.17
CA VAL A 318 -49.61 19.63 -0.91
C VAL A 318 -48.21 19.48 -0.32
N VAL A 319 -47.56 20.61 -0.05
CA VAL A 319 -46.18 20.70 0.46
C VAL A 319 -46.12 21.09 1.92
N SER A 320 -47.00 21.99 2.37
CA SER A 320 -47.11 22.40 3.78
C SER A 320 -48.55 22.70 4.16
N SER A 321 -48.87 22.58 5.45
CA SER A 321 -50.16 22.92 6.05
C SER A 321 -49.96 23.41 7.49
N ASP A 322 -50.61 24.52 7.81
CA ASP A 322 -50.73 25.10 9.15
C ASP A 322 -52.21 25.14 9.53
N LEU A 323 -52.64 24.10 10.24
CA LEU A 323 -54.03 23.86 10.63
C LEU A 323 -54.28 24.37 12.06
N HIS A 324 -55.22 25.29 12.19
CA HIS A 324 -55.62 25.91 13.46
C HIS A 324 -57.05 25.53 13.79
N GLY A 325 -57.26 24.97 14.97
CA GLY A 325 -58.59 24.73 15.53
C GLY A 325 -58.80 25.54 16.79
N SER A 326 -59.98 26.16 16.93
CA SER A 326 -60.39 26.86 18.16
C SER A 326 -61.77 26.40 18.60
N GLN A 327 -61.89 26.05 19.87
CA GLN A 327 -63.11 25.60 20.54
C GLN A 327 -63.32 26.43 21.81
N PRO A 328 -63.70 27.72 21.70
CA PRO A 328 -63.76 28.64 22.83
C PRO A 328 -64.70 28.18 23.95
N GLN A 329 -65.74 27.42 23.60
CA GLN A 329 -66.71 26.87 24.55
C GLN A 329 -66.14 25.80 25.49
N ALA A 330 -64.92 25.30 25.22
CA ALA A 330 -64.22 24.42 26.15
C ALA A 330 -63.83 25.18 27.42
N ALA A 331 -63.54 26.49 27.34
CA ALA A 331 -63.18 27.29 28.49
C ALA A 331 -64.39 27.89 29.20
N ALA A 332 -64.38 27.85 30.55
CA ALA A 332 -65.45 28.42 31.36
C ALA A 332 -65.57 29.95 31.14
N GLY A 333 -66.79 30.47 30.96
CA GLY A 333 -67.07 31.90 30.80
C GLY A 333 -66.97 32.46 29.37
N ARG A 334 -66.52 31.66 28.38
CA ARG A 334 -66.51 32.04 26.95
C ARG A 334 -67.73 31.50 26.21
N SER A 335 -68.89 32.15 26.40
CA SER A 335 -70.13 31.82 25.69
C SER A 335 -70.37 32.79 24.52
N GLY A 336 -70.49 32.27 23.28
CA GLY A 336 -70.97 33.07 22.14
C GLY A 336 -70.22 32.89 20.81
N SER A 337 -69.09 32.17 20.78
CA SER A 337 -68.37 31.83 19.55
C SER A 337 -68.37 30.31 19.32
N GLY A 338 -68.62 29.86 18.10
CA GLY A 338 -68.63 28.43 17.75
C GLY A 338 -67.24 27.88 17.48
N THR A 339 -67.12 26.55 17.35
CA THR A 339 -65.87 25.90 16.95
C THR A 339 -65.46 26.34 15.54
N THR A 340 -64.21 26.75 15.36
CA THR A 340 -63.66 27.14 14.05
C THR A 340 -62.45 26.28 13.67
N LEU A 341 -62.26 26.09 12.36
CA LEU A 341 -61.11 25.40 11.78
C LEU A 341 -60.61 26.20 10.58
N ASP A 342 -59.32 26.49 10.56
CA ASP A 342 -58.66 27.26 9.51
C ASP A 342 -57.34 26.59 9.11
N ASN A 343 -57.17 26.32 7.82
CA ASN A 343 -55.99 25.69 7.25
C ASN A 343 -55.33 26.62 6.24
N HIS A 344 -54.06 26.96 6.48
CA HIS A 344 -53.21 27.65 5.52
C HIS A 344 -52.27 26.62 4.91
N PHE A 345 -52.21 26.52 3.58
CA PHE A 345 -51.42 25.48 2.94
C PHE A 345 -50.62 26.02 1.76
N THR A 346 -49.53 25.34 1.44
CA THR A 346 -48.74 25.58 0.23
C THR A 346 -48.78 24.35 -0.65
N VAL A 347 -49.01 24.56 -1.94
CA VAL A 347 -49.00 23.51 -2.95
C VAL A 347 -48.07 23.85 -4.10
N ILE A 348 -47.60 22.82 -4.81
CA ILE A 348 -46.92 22.92 -6.11
C ILE A 348 -47.74 22.17 -7.17
N PRO A 349 -47.54 22.43 -8.48
CA PRO A 349 -48.16 21.61 -9.52
C PRO A 349 -47.84 20.11 -9.34
N ALA A 350 -48.83 19.23 -9.48
CA ALA A 350 -48.63 17.78 -9.25
C ALA A 350 -47.98 17.03 -10.42
N ASP A 351 -47.68 17.71 -11.54
CA ASP A 351 -46.97 17.13 -12.69
C ASP A 351 -45.47 16.96 -12.46
N ARG A 352 -44.95 17.52 -11.35
CA ARG A 352 -43.56 17.42 -10.92
C ARG A 352 -43.48 16.88 -9.49
N THR A 353 -42.34 16.31 -9.15
CA THR A 353 -42.08 15.80 -7.80
C THR A 353 -41.43 16.87 -6.94
N TRP A 354 -42.05 17.21 -5.80
CA TRP A 354 -41.37 18.01 -4.79
C TRP A 354 -40.17 17.24 -4.22
N ARG A 355 -39.00 17.88 -4.18
CA ARG A 355 -37.79 17.32 -3.57
C ARG A 355 -37.29 18.26 -2.45
N PRO A 356 -36.65 17.72 -1.40
CA PRO A 356 -35.95 18.55 -0.44
C PRO A 356 -34.82 19.32 -1.12
N ARG A 357 -34.48 20.50 -0.58
CA ARG A 357 -33.25 21.17 -1.00
C ARG A 357 -32.04 20.36 -0.54
N PRO A 358 -30.93 20.35 -1.28
CA PRO A 358 -29.70 19.71 -0.83
C PRO A 358 -29.27 20.24 0.54
N LEU A 359 -29.02 19.33 1.48
CA LEU A 359 -28.60 19.66 2.84
C LEU A 359 -27.08 19.54 2.99
N PRO A 360 -26.45 20.41 3.81
CA PRO A 360 -25.02 20.35 4.05
C PRO A 360 -24.63 19.00 4.67
N LYS A 361 -23.47 18.48 4.26
CA LYS A 361 -22.86 17.28 4.85
C LYS A 361 -21.96 17.69 6.01
N PRO A 362 -21.89 16.92 7.11
CA PRO A 362 -20.85 17.14 8.11
C PRO A 362 -19.46 17.04 7.48
N SER A 363 -18.57 17.89 7.94
CA SER A 363 -17.16 17.88 7.53
C SER A 363 -16.31 17.38 8.68
N VAL A 364 -15.24 16.66 8.36
CA VAL A 364 -14.16 16.39 9.30
C VAL A 364 -13.19 17.57 9.27
N ASP A 365 -12.97 18.21 10.43
CA ASP A 365 -12.15 19.43 10.52
C ASP A 365 -10.65 19.20 10.25
N GLY A 366 -10.17 17.97 10.43
CA GLY A 366 -8.77 17.64 10.18
C GLY A 366 -8.46 16.15 10.29
N PRO A 367 -7.19 15.77 10.05
CA PRO A 367 -6.80 14.38 10.02
C PRO A 367 -6.96 13.68 11.39
N GLN A 368 -7.23 12.39 11.34
CA GLN A 368 -7.45 11.55 12.52
C GLN A 368 -6.54 10.33 12.50
N SER A 369 -6.20 9.80 13.69
CA SER A 369 -5.51 8.52 13.77
C SER A 369 -6.49 7.36 13.59
N ALA A 370 -6.03 6.30 12.92
CA ALA A 370 -6.73 5.03 12.79
C ALA A 370 -5.71 3.88 12.80
N VAL A 371 -6.18 2.67 13.11
CA VAL A 371 -5.32 1.48 13.15
C VAL A 371 -5.59 0.63 11.92
N VAL A 372 -4.54 0.22 11.21
CA VAL A 372 -4.67 -0.66 10.05
C VAL A 372 -5.18 -2.04 10.47
N THR A 373 -6.17 -2.56 9.78
CA THR A 373 -6.81 -3.85 10.10
C THR A 373 -6.79 -4.82 8.92
N GLY A 374 -7.01 -6.10 9.22
CA GLY A 374 -7.02 -7.18 8.24
C GLY A 374 -7.50 -8.49 8.86
N PRO A 375 -7.48 -9.59 8.10
CA PRO A 375 -7.85 -10.92 8.60
C PRO A 375 -6.95 -11.39 9.75
N ALA A 376 -7.50 -12.24 10.61
CA ALA A 376 -6.74 -12.80 11.72
C ALA A 376 -5.48 -13.55 11.22
N GLY A 377 -4.33 -13.28 11.84
CA GLY A 377 -3.03 -13.88 11.51
C GLY A 377 -2.31 -13.27 10.30
N GLU A 378 -2.90 -12.26 9.65
CA GLU A 378 -2.26 -11.58 8.52
C GLU A 378 -1.49 -10.34 8.97
N GLU A 379 -0.27 -10.14 8.44
CA GLU A 379 0.54 -8.94 8.75
C GLU A 379 0.34 -7.83 7.72
N ILE A 380 0.01 -8.18 6.47
CA ILE A 380 -0.14 -7.23 5.37
C ILE A 380 -1.43 -7.56 4.63
N PHE A 381 -2.40 -6.65 4.67
CA PHE A 381 -3.68 -6.81 3.98
C PHE A 381 -3.95 -5.59 3.10
N CYS A 382 -3.70 -5.74 1.80
CA CYS A 382 -3.92 -4.68 0.82
C CYS A 382 -4.53 -5.23 -0.49
N ASP A 383 -5.11 -4.34 -1.29
CA ASP A 383 -5.62 -4.67 -2.61
C ASP A 383 -4.60 -4.38 -3.74
N GLU A 384 -5.03 -4.56 -5.00
CA GLU A 384 -4.24 -4.31 -6.22
C GLU A 384 -3.74 -2.86 -6.38
N HIS A 385 -4.29 -1.93 -5.61
CA HIS A 385 -3.91 -0.52 -5.60
C HIS A 385 -3.05 -0.14 -4.39
N GLY A 386 -2.67 -1.11 -3.55
CA GLY A 386 -1.94 -0.87 -2.30
C GLY A 386 -2.77 -0.14 -1.24
N ARG A 387 -4.11 -0.19 -1.35
CA ARG A 387 -5.03 0.34 -0.34
C ARG A 387 -5.10 -0.59 0.85
N VAL A 388 -5.35 -0.05 2.03
CA VAL A 388 -5.54 -0.83 3.26
C VAL A 388 -6.89 -0.50 3.89
N ARG A 389 -7.32 -1.31 4.85
CA ARG A 389 -8.50 -1.03 5.69
C ARG A 389 -8.04 -0.57 7.07
N VAL A 390 -8.87 0.22 7.74
CA VAL A 390 -8.54 0.77 9.05
C VAL A 390 -9.73 0.68 9.99
N LYS A 391 -9.43 0.68 11.29
CA LYS A 391 -10.39 0.88 12.36
C LYS A 391 -10.25 2.31 12.87
N PHE A 392 -11.29 3.11 12.69
CA PHE A 392 -11.38 4.44 13.30
C PHE A 392 -11.68 4.33 14.80
N ASN A 393 -11.12 5.23 15.59
CA ASN A 393 -11.27 5.22 17.06
C ASN A 393 -12.71 5.49 17.53
N TRP A 394 -13.50 6.23 16.74
CA TRP A 394 -14.90 6.54 17.04
C TRP A 394 -15.89 5.49 16.52
N ASP A 395 -15.44 4.55 15.67
CA ASP A 395 -16.32 3.51 15.14
C ASP A 395 -16.56 2.42 16.20
N ARG A 396 -17.82 2.29 16.63
CA ARG A 396 -18.25 1.34 17.66
C ARG A 396 -18.92 0.09 17.11
N TYR A 397 -19.25 0.08 15.82
CA TYR A 397 -20.18 -0.90 15.25
C TYR A 397 -19.46 -1.97 14.44
N ASN A 398 -18.42 -1.61 13.68
CA ASN A 398 -17.71 -2.57 12.85
C ASN A 398 -16.62 -3.30 13.66
N PRO A 399 -16.36 -4.59 13.40
CA PRO A 399 -15.27 -5.31 14.06
C PRO A 399 -13.89 -4.78 13.62
N ALA A 400 -12.89 -4.89 14.48
CA ALA A 400 -11.50 -4.52 14.17
C ALA A 400 -10.77 -5.63 13.35
N ASN A 401 -11.32 -5.96 12.18
CA ASN A 401 -10.82 -7.00 11.28
C ASN A 401 -10.88 -6.54 9.80
N GLN A 402 -10.88 -7.46 8.83
CA GLN A 402 -10.99 -7.13 7.41
C GLN A 402 -12.27 -6.37 7.03
N ASP A 403 -13.29 -6.29 7.88
CA ASP A 403 -14.57 -5.63 7.61
C ASP A 403 -14.68 -4.27 8.32
N SER A 404 -13.57 -3.73 8.85
CA SER A 404 -13.57 -2.47 9.62
C SER A 404 -13.98 -1.23 8.83
N SER A 405 -13.57 -1.14 7.56
CA SER A 405 -13.79 0.02 6.69
C SER A 405 -13.73 -0.37 5.21
N CYS A 406 -14.02 0.61 4.33
CA CYS A 406 -13.69 0.50 2.92
C CYS A 406 -12.18 0.47 2.67
N TRP A 407 -11.79 0.26 1.41
CA TRP A 407 -10.40 0.31 0.98
C TRP A 407 -9.89 1.75 0.84
N ILE A 408 -8.96 2.14 1.69
CA ILE A 408 -8.44 3.51 1.80
C ILE A 408 -7.08 3.62 1.11
N ARG A 409 -6.94 4.61 0.22
CA ARG A 409 -5.66 4.90 -0.46
C ARG A 409 -4.61 5.43 0.51
N VAL A 410 -3.36 5.05 0.27
CA VAL A 410 -2.21 5.44 1.08
C VAL A 410 -1.31 6.35 0.26
N ALA A 411 -1.14 7.59 0.71
CA ALA A 411 -0.17 8.52 0.15
C ALA A 411 1.23 7.91 0.21
N GLN A 412 1.94 7.97 -0.92
CA GLN A 412 3.33 7.53 -1.03
C GLN A 412 4.24 8.74 -1.15
N ALA A 413 5.50 8.61 -0.70
CA ALA A 413 6.48 9.68 -0.81
C ALA A 413 6.80 10.07 -2.27
N TRP A 414 6.67 9.12 -3.20
CA TRP A 414 6.85 9.33 -4.64
C TRP A 414 6.06 8.28 -5.42
N ALA A 415 5.16 8.68 -6.32
CA ALA A 415 4.35 7.75 -7.11
C ALA A 415 4.22 8.21 -8.57
N GLY A 416 4.70 7.39 -9.51
CA GLY A 416 4.57 7.58 -10.95
C GLY A 416 4.12 6.31 -11.68
N PRO A 417 3.86 6.37 -13.00
CA PRO A 417 3.44 5.21 -13.78
C PRO A 417 4.54 4.14 -13.85
N GLY A 418 4.46 3.12 -13.00
CA GLY A 418 5.42 2.01 -12.95
C GLY A 418 6.72 2.30 -12.18
N PHE A 419 6.80 3.42 -11.45
CA PHE A 419 7.98 3.77 -10.65
C PHE A 419 7.60 4.55 -9.38
N GLY A 420 8.50 4.61 -8.40
CA GLY A 420 8.32 5.40 -7.17
C GLY A 420 8.68 4.63 -5.90
N ASN A 421 8.18 5.12 -4.77
CA ASN A 421 8.25 4.47 -3.47
C ASN A 421 6.94 3.75 -3.17
N LEU A 422 7.03 2.52 -2.65
CA LEU A 422 5.86 1.79 -2.17
C LEU A 422 6.17 1.17 -0.81
N ALA A 423 5.55 1.69 0.23
CA ALA A 423 5.52 1.06 1.54
C ALA A 423 4.05 0.83 1.91
N ILE A 424 3.64 -0.41 2.11
CA ILE A 424 2.26 -0.73 2.53
C ILE A 424 2.16 -0.68 4.06
N PRO A 425 1.18 0.03 4.66
CA PRO A 425 0.90 -0.06 6.09
C PRO A 425 0.55 -1.49 6.50
N ARG A 426 1.10 -1.96 7.62
CA ARG A 426 0.84 -3.31 8.13
C ARG A 426 -0.28 -3.32 9.16
N VAL A 427 -0.96 -4.44 9.29
CA VAL A 427 -2.00 -4.65 10.32
C VAL A 427 -1.42 -4.33 11.71
N GLY A 428 -2.17 -3.55 12.49
CA GLY A 428 -1.78 -3.05 13.81
C GLY A 428 -0.96 -1.75 13.80
N GLN A 429 -0.55 -1.22 12.64
CA GLN A 429 0.11 0.08 12.58
C GLN A 429 -0.88 1.23 12.67
N GLU A 430 -0.50 2.29 13.39
CA GLU A 430 -1.23 3.56 13.42
C GLU A 430 -0.92 4.38 12.15
N VAL A 431 -1.97 4.91 11.54
CA VAL A 431 -1.94 5.77 10.35
C VAL A 431 -2.72 7.05 10.61
N ILE A 432 -2.34 8.11 9.89
CA ILE A 432 -3.07 9.39 9.89
C ILE A 432 -3.95 9.43 8.64
N VAL A 433 -5.27 9.46 8.86
CA VAL A 433 -6.31 9.49 7.83
C VAL A 433 -6.84 10.92 7.72
N ASP A 434 -6.72 11.49 6.54
CA ASP A 434 -7.38 12.73 6.14
C ASP A 434 -8.62 12.40 5.31
N PHE A 435 -9.46 13.40 5.03
CA PHE A 435 -10.73 13.24 4.34
C PHE A 435 -10.80 14.24 3.18
N LEU A 436 -10.95 13.74 1.95
CA LEU A 436 -10.91 14.60 0.76
C LEU A 436 -12.08 15.60 0.79
N ASN A 437 -11.78 16.90 0.75
CA ASN A 437 -12.74 18.00 0.94
C ASN A 437 -13.45 17.96 2.30
N GLY A 438 -12.86 17.32 3.31
CA GLY A 438 -13.47 17.11 4.62
C GLY A 438 -14.61 16.08 4.61
N ASP A 439 -14.90 15.42 3.48
CA ASP A 439 -16.01 14.48 3.36
C ASP A 439 -15.70 13.16 4.12
N PRO A 440 -16.46 12.82 5.18
CA PRO A 440 -16.26 11.59 5.96
C PRO A 440 -16.28 10.29 5.12
N ASP A 441 -16.93 10.29 3.96
CA ASP A 441 -17.02 9.12 3.06
C ASP A 441 -15.79 8.98 2.14
N GLN A 442 -14.87 9.95 2.15
CA GLN A 442 -13.70 9.99 1.27
C GLN A 442 -12.37 9.97 2.04
N PRO A 443 -12.11 8.95 2.88
CA PRO A 443 -10.87 8.88 3.63
C PRO A 443 -9.65 8.63 2.71
N ILE A 444 -8.50 9.16 3.11
CA ILE A 444 -7.18 8.94 2.50
C ILE A 444 -6.10 8.93 3.58
N ILE A 445 -5.24 7.93 3.59
CA ILE A 445 -4.12 7.86 4.54
C ILE A 445 -3.01 8.78 4.04
N MET A 446 -2.62 9.78 4.84
CA MET A 446 -1.62 10.79 4.49
C MET A 446 -0.30 10.61 5.23
N GLY A 447 -0.27 9.81 6.29
CA GLY A 447 0.93 9.64 7.11
C GLY A 447 0.87 8.46 8.06
N ARG A 448 1.93 8.31 8.86
CA ARG A 448 2.09 7.27 9.87
C ARG A 448 2.75 7.84 11.11
N THR A 449 2.44 7.24 12.25
CA THR A 449 2.99 7.62 13.54
C THR A 449 3.50 6.38 14.27
N TYR A 450 4.56 6.57 15.06
CA TYR A 450 4.96 5.58 16.06
C TYR A 450 4.19 5.85 17.36
N HIS A 451 3.91 4.80 18.11
CA HIS A 451 3.29 4.86 19.43
C HIS A 451 4.00 3.90 20.39
N GLN A 452 3.51 3.77 21.61
CA GLN A 452 4.20 3.04 22.69
C GLN A 452 4.51 1.57 22.36
N GLU A 453 3.62 0.91 21.61
CA GLU A 453 3.73 -0.50 21.22
C GLU A 453 4.37 -0.69 19.83
N ASN A 454 4.20 0.30 18.94
CA ASN A 454 4.89 0.36 17.65
C ASN A 454 5.95 1.46 17.71
N ARG A 455 7.08 1.15 18.35
CA ARG A 455 8.18 2.12 18.55
C ARG A 455 9.02 2.30 17.30
N SER A 456 9.63 3.47 17.17
CA SER A 456 10.62 3.75 16.14
C SER A 456 11.81 2.77 16.20
N PRO A 457 12.48 2.47 15.08
CA PRO A 457 13.77 1.80 15.08
C PRO A 457 14.79 2.49 16.00
N GLY A 458 15.66 1.69 16.63
CA GLY A 458 16.68 2.20 17.55
C GLY A 458 16.16 2.44 18.97
N SER A 459 16.81 3.36 19.69
CA SER A 459 16.54 3.62 21.11
C SER A 459 16.51 5.12 21.39
N LEU A 460 15.56 5.84 20.79
CA LEU A 460 15.38 7.27 21.01
C LEU A 460 15.16 7.60 22.50
N PRO A 461 15.76 8.69 23.02
CA PRO A 461 16.55 9.71 22.29
C PRO A 461 18.04 9.36 22.07
N GLY A 462 18.51 8.16 22.46
CA GLY A 462 19.91 7.75 22.32
C GLY A 462 20.41 7.67 20.87
N THR A 463 19.54 7.32 19.93
CA THR A 463 19.83 7.24 18.50
C THR A 463 19.40 8.49 17.71
N LYS A 464 19.34 9.67 18.36
CA LYS A 464 18.83 10.91 17.74
C LYS A 464 19.59 11.40 16.50
N THR A 465 20.83 10.96 16.30
CA THR A 465 21.65 11.28 15.11
C THR A 465 21.43 10.31 13.95
N GLN A 466 20.56 9.30 14.12
CA GLN A 466 20.35 8.26 13.12
C GLN A 466 19.08 8.49 12.32
N MET A 467 19.21 8.54 10.99
CA MET A 467 18.11 8.40 10.04
C MET A 467 18.08 6.96 9.53
N THR A 468 16.91 6.33 9.50
CA THR A 468 16.79 4.91 9.17
C THR A 468 15.61 4.62 8.24
N ILE A 469 15.84 3.82 7.21
CA ILE A 469 14.83 3.09 6.46
C ILE A 469 15.01 1.60 6.78
N ARG A 470 14.16 1.07 7.66
CA ARG A 470 14.20 -0.33 8.11
C ARG A 470 12.89 -1.05 7.77
N SER A 471 13.02 -2.21 7.14
CA SER A 471 11.90 -3.13 6.86
C SER A 471 11.77 -4.20 7.95
N LYS A 472 10.74 -5.04 7.88
CA LYS A 472 10.59 -6.25 8.70
C LYS A 472 10.34 -7.43 7.78
N THR A 473 11.02 -8.56 7.98
CA THR A 473 10.71 -9.81 7.29
C THR A 473 9.24 -10.16 7.50
N TYR A 474 8.51 -10.40 6.42
CA TYR A 474 7.10 -10.78 6.48
C TYR A 474 6.93 -12.08 7.27
N LYS A 475 6.07 -12.07 8.30
CA LYS A 475 5.84 -13.21 9.21
C LYS A 475 7.14 -13.76 9.83
N GLY A 476 8.14 -12.89 10.05
CA GLY A 476 9.43 -13.24 10.64
C GLY A 476 10.04 -12.10 11.45
N SER A 477 11.24 -12.31 12.00
CA SER A 477 11.92 -11.37 12.90
C SER A 477 13.10 -10.61 12.26
N GLY A 478 13.50 -10.95 11.04
CA GLY A 478 14.59 -10.29 10.32
C GLY A 478 14.25 -8.90 9.78
N PHE A 479 15.24 -8.21 9.20
CA PHE A 479 15.05 -6.88 8.58
C PHE A 479 16.08 -6.59 7.50
N ASN A 480 15.74 -5.74 6.54
CA ASN A 480 16.71 -5.01 5.71
C ASN A 480 16.76 -3.55 6.16
N GLU A 481 17.92 -2.92 6.09
CA GLU A 481 18.12 -1.57 6.61
C GLU A 481 19.11 -0.74 5.77
N LEU A 482 18.75 0.52 5.56
CA LEU A 482 19.65 1.61 5.18
C LEU A 482 19.61 2.65 6.29
N MET A 483 20.75 2.91 6.93
CA MET A 483 20.86 3.85 8.05
C MET A 483 22.03 4.82 7.84
N PHE A 484 21.79 6.09 8.13
CA PHE A 484 22.77 7.17 8.15
C PHE A 484 22.91 7.67 9.60
N ASP A 485 24.11 7.62 10.16
CA ASP A 485 24.43 8.17 11.48
C ASP A 485 25.27 9.44 11.29
N ASP A 486 24.74 10.58 11.73
CA ASP A 486 25.37 11.89 11.60
C ASP A 486 26.07 12.34 12.90
N ALA A 487 26.41 11.38 13.78
CA ALA A 487 27.19 11.68 14.97
C ALA A 487 28.61 12.17 14.59
N THR A 488 28.94 13.40 14.99
CA THR A 488 30.21 14.05 14.62
C THR A 488 31.44 13.22 14.98
N GLY A 489 32.29 12.94 13.99
CA GLY A 489 33.49 12.12 14.12
C GLY A 489 33.23 10.62 14.25
N LYS A 490 31.97 10.18 14.09
CA LYS A 490 31.51 8.79 14.11
C LYS A 490 30.48 8.53 13.00
N GLU A 491 30.52 9.32 11.94
CA GLU A 491 29.58 9.28 10.84
C GLU A 491 29.61 7.90 10.18
N ARG A 492 28.45 7.34 9.86
CA ARG A 492 28.36 5.99 9.31
C ARG A 492 27.16 5.80 8.40
N VAL A 493 27.41 5.22 7.22
CA VAL A 493 26.37 4.59 6.40
C VAL A 493 26.36 3.09 6.71
N TYR A 494 25.21 2.54 7.08
CA TYR A 494 25.01 1.12 7.31
C TYR A 494 24.01 0.56 6.31
N ILE A 495 24.42 -0.47 5.58
CA ILE A 495 23.57 -1.22 4.66
C ILE A 495 23.51 -2.67 5.14
N HIS A 496 22.32 -3.14 5.47
CA HIS A 496 22.06 -4.50 5.90
C HIS A 496 21.08 -5.20 4.97
N ALA A 497 21.50 -6.33 4.42
CA ALA A 497 20.64 -7.23 3.66
C ALA A 497 20.42 -8.52 4.45
N GLN A 498 19.16 -8.86 4.72
CA GLN A 498 18.79 -10.03 5.53
C GLN A 498 19.18 -11.37 4.86
N LYS A 499 19.29 -11.39 3.53
CA LYS A 499 19.55 -12.60 2.75
C LYS A 499 20.47 -12.33 1.55
N ASN A 500 19.92 -11.86 0.44
CA ASN A 500 20.68 -11.59 -0.78
C ASN A 500 20.83 -10.07 -0.97
N MET A 501 22.02 -9.64 -1.40
CA MET A 501 22.27 -8.27 -1.88
C MET A 501 22.77 -8.36 -3.32
N ASN A 502 21.97 -7.86 -4.26
CA ASN A 502 22.36 -7.75 -5.67
C ASN A 502 22.62 -6.28 -5.99
N THR A 503 23.68 -6.00 -6.74
CA THR A 503 24.02 -4.65 -7.21
C THR A 503 24.34 -4.72 -8.69
N GLU A 504 23.53 -4.04 -9.50
CA GLU A 504 23.70 -3.98 -10.95
C GLU A 504 24.00 -2.53 -11.36
N VAL A 505 25.11 -2.33 -12.07
CA VAL A 505 25.55 -1.03 -12.56
C VAL A 505 25.78 -1.14 -14.05
N LEU A 506 24.96 -0.45 -14.84
CA LEU A 506 24.95 -0.58 -16.31
C LEU A 506 26.10 0.16 -17.00
N HIS A 507 26.81 1.02 -16.27
CA HIS A 507 27.94 1.79 -16.80
C HIS A 507 29.13 1.70 -15.86
N ASN A 508 29.49 2.80 -15.17
CA ASN A 508 30.68 2.85 -14.34
C ASN A 508 30.33 2.78 -12.86
N ARG A 509 31.06 1.94 -12.11
CA ARG A 509 31.10 1.94 -10.64
C ARG A 509 32.50 2.39 -10.20
N THR A 510 32.56 3.48 -9.45
CA THR A 510 33.80 3.93 -8.78
C THR A 510 33.69 3.68 -7.28
N THR A 511 34.79 3.28 -6.66
CA THR A 511 34.89 3.14 -5.20
C THR A 511 36.22 3.73 -4.76
N ASP A 512 36.17 4.74 -3.91
CA ASP A 512 37.32 5.41 -3.33
C ASP A 512 37.24 5.31 -1.81
N VAL A 513 38.31 4.80 -1.19
CA VAL A 513 38.39 4.59 0.26
C VAL A 513 39.72 5.18 0.72
N THR A 514 39.63 6.32 1.42
CA THR A 514 40.81 7.13 1.80
C THR A 514 41.61 6.56 2.97
N ASN A 515 41.01 5.65 3.73
CA ASN A 515 41.65 4.99 4.86
C ASN A 515 41.69 3.47 4.61
N ASN A 516 40.86 2.69 5.29
CA ASN A 516 40.92 1.23 5.23
C ASN A 516 39.68 0.62 4.57
N HIS A 517 39.89 -0.35 3.67
CA HIS A 517 38.85 -1.25 3.17
C HIS A 517 39.10 -2.66 3.71
N ALA A 518 38.07 -3.27 4.30
CA ALA A 518 38.10 -4.65 4.78
C ALA A 518 36.88 -5.41 4.26
N GLU A 519 37.10 -6.58 3.68
CA GLU A 519 36.06 -7.46 3.16
C GLU A 519 36.27 -8.87 3.74
N THR A 520 35.18 -9.55 4.10
CA THR A 520 35.23 -10.93 4.60
C THR A 520 34.13 -11.74 3.92
N ILE A 521 34.54 -12.79 3.20
CA ILE A 521 33.63 -13.68 2.48
C ILE A 521 33.57 -15.01 3.21
N GLY A 522 32.39 -15.37 3.72
CA GLY A 522 32.22 -16.59 4.52
C GLY A 522 32.24 -17.90 3.73
N ASN A 523 32.14 -17.83 2.39
CA ASN A 523 32.18 -19.00 1.50
C ASN A 523 33.00 -18.69 0.24
N ASN A 524 32.35 -18.49 -0.92
CA ASN A 524 33.03 -18.34 -2.20
C ASN A 524 32.97 -16.90 -2.74
N GLN A 525 34.07 -16.44 -3.33
CA GLN A 525 34.14 -15.20 -4.13
C GLN A 525 34.51 -15.57 -5.57
N VAL A 526 33.77 -15.04 -6.55
CA VAL A 526 34.06 -15.19 -7.98
C VAL A 526 34.21 -13.80 -8.59
N ILE A 527 35.34 -13.55 -9.24
CA ILE A 527 35.65 -12.29 -9.92
C ILE A 527 35.93 -12.62 -11.39
N ALA A 528 35.11 -12.06 -12.29
CA ALA A 528 35.29 -12.18 -13.73
C ALA A 528 35.55 -10.79 -14.33
N VAL A 529 36.76 -10.58 -14.87
CA VAL A 529 37.13 -9.37 -15.58
C VAL A 529 37.36 -9.72 -17.04
N THR A 530 36.55 -9.15 -17.94
CA THR A 530 36.54 -9.52 -19.37
C THR A 530 37.63 -8.83 -20.20
N ASN A 531 38.13 -7.69 -19.72
CA ASN A 531 39.19 -6.94 -20.37
C ASN A 531 40.43 -6.89 -19.47
N ASN A 532 40.72 -5.74 -18.84
CA ASN A 532 41.93 -5.57 -18.05
C ASN A 532 41.63 -5.46 -16.55
N GLN A 533 42.40 -6.19 -15.74
CA GLN A 533 42.51 -5.97 -14.30
C GLN A 533 43.90 -5.40 -14.01
N ILE A 534 43.97 -4.20 -13.44
CA ILE A 534 45.22 -3.57 -13.03
C ILE A 534 45.22 -3.47 -11.50
N GLN A 535 46.24 -4.01 -10.86
CA GLN A 535 46.45 -3.89 -9.42
C GLN A 535 47.79 -3.19 -9.17
N THR A 536 47.77 -2.15 -8.35
CA THR A 536 48.99 -1.43 -7.92
C THR A 536 49.05 -1.46 -6.41
N ILE A 537 50.08 -2.09 -5.87
CA ILE A 537 50.30 -2.22 -4.43
C ILE A 537 51.52 -1.38 -4.05
N GLY A 538 51.33 -0.38 -3.19
CA GLY A 538 52.39 0.57 -2.83
C GLY A 538 53.45 0.03 -1.86
N VAL A 539 53.09 -0.95 -1.02
CA VAL A 539 54.00 -1.49 0.00
C VAL A 539 54.06 -3.02 -0.06
N ASN A 540 53.05 -3.73 0.47
CA ASN A 540 53.08 -5.19 0.61
C ASN A 540 51.78 -5.83 0.08
N GLN A 541 51.92 -6.96 -0.62
CA GLN A 541 50.84 -7.89 -0.91
C GLN A 541 51.19 -9.23 -0.24
N ILE A 542 50.31 -9.72 0.64
CA ILE A 542 50.47 -11.01 1.31
C ILE A 542 49.32 -11.91 0.87
N GLN A 543 49.63 -13.06 0.29
CA GLN A 543 48.64 -14.04 -0.17
C GLN A 543 48.90 -15.39 0.50
N ASN A 544 47.92 -15.87 1.26
CA ASN A 544 47.95 -17.19 1.89
C ASN A 544 46.89 -18.08 1.23
N VAL A 545 47.31 -19.17 0.60
CA VAL A 545 46.41 -20.13 -0.07
C VAL A 545 46.52 -21.48 0.63
N GLY A 546 45.40 -22.00 1.13
CA GLY A 546 45.40 -23.19 1.99
C GLY A 546 45.53 -24.54 1.25
N VAL A 547 45.13 -24.61 -0.02
CA VAL A 547 45.15 -25.85 -0.81
C VAL A 547 45.87 -25.65 -2.14
N ASN A 548 45.20 -25.03 -3.12
CA ASN A 548 45.73 -24.92 -4.48
C ASN A 548 45.64 -23.47 -4.99
N GLN A 549 46.73 -22.99 -5.59
CA GLN A 549 46.74 -21.83 -6.47
C GLN A 549 47.03 -22.31 -7.89
N VAL A 550 46.12 -22.06 -8.83
CA VAL A 550 46.27 -22.43 -10.25
C VAL A 550 46.29 -21.16 -11.08
N GLU A 551 47.39 -20.89 -11.77
CA GLU A 551 47.54 -19.75 -12.68
C GLU A 551 47.73 -20.25 -14.11
N LYS A 552 46.89 -19.77 -15.04
CA LYS A 552 47.00 -20.06 -16.46
C LYS A 552 47.17 -18.76 -17.23
N VAL A 553 48.33 -18.57 -17.85
CA VAL A 553 48.65 -17.38 -18.64
C VAL A 553 48.64 -17.74 -20.13
N GLY A 554 47.82 -17.03 -20.92
CA GLY A 554 47.61 -17.35 -22.34
C GLY A 554 48.70 -16.84 -23.29
N SER A 555 49.48 -15.83 -22.88
CA SER A 555 50.56 -15.27 -23.70
C SER A 555 51.85 -15.17 -22.88
N ASN A 556 52.10 -14.03 -22.21
CA ASN A 556 53.36 -13.79 -21.50
C ASN A 556 53.11 -13.59 -20.00
N GLN A 557 53.92 -14.25 -19.17
CA GLN A 557 54.06 -13.93 -17.76
C GLN A 557 55.45 -13.31 -17.56
N VAL A 558 55.53 -12.09 -17.03
CA VAL A 558 56.80 -11.40 -16.75
C VAL A 558 56.89 -11.15 -15.25
N ILE A 559 57.88 -11.76 -14.61
CA ILE A 559 58.15 -11.60 -13.17
C ILE A 559 59.49 -10.90 -13.03
N LYS A 560 59.49 -9.70 -12.44
CA LYS A 560 60.71 -8.94 -12.13
C LYS A 560 60.82 -8.76 -10.63
N VAL A 561 61.83 -9.38 -10.03
CA VAL A 561 62.10 -9.32 -8.58
C VAL A 561 63.31 -8.43 -8.34
N GLY A 562 63.19 -7.45 -7.44
CA GLY A 562 64.23 -6.45 -7.20
C GLY A 562 65.39 -6.92 -6.31
N THR A 563 65.11 -7.81 -5.35
CA THR A 563 66.12 -8.30 -4.39
C THR A 563 66.22 -9.83 -4.42
N ASN A 564 65.26 -10.53 -3.79
CA ASN A 564 65.32 -11.98 -3.61
C ASN A 564 64.02 -12.65 -4.05
N GLN A 565 64.14 -13.73 -4.83
CA GLN A 565 63.06 -14.69 -5.08
C GLN A 565 63.44 -16.01 -4.41
N ILE A 566 62.63 -16.47 -3.46
CA ILE A 566 62.84 -17.75 -2.76
C ILE A 566 61.67 -18.67 -3.11
N GLU A 567 61.96 -19.83 -3.68
CA GLU A 567 60.99 -20.85 -4.02
C GLU A 567 61.34 -22.14 -3.26
N THR A 568 60.43 -22.63 -2.44
CA THR A 568 60.57 -23.90 -1.72
C THR A 568 59.45 -24.84 -2.17
N VAL A 569 59.80 -26.01 -2.68
CA VAL A 569 58.84 -26.99 -3.20
C VAL A 569 58.99 -28.29 -2.41
N GLY A 570 57.91 -28.76 -1.79
CA GLY A 570 57.96 -29.88 -0.84
C GLY A 570 58.01 -31.27 -1.48
N LEU A 571 57.47 -31.46 -2.69
CA LEU A 571 57.37 -32.76 -3.36
C LEU A 571 58.02 -32.74 -4.74
N LEU A 572 57.47 -31.98 -5.69
CA LEU A 572 57.92 -31.99 -7.08
C LEU A 572 57.81 -30.60 -7.69
N ARG A 573 58.90 -30.17 -8.34
CA ARG A 573 58.91 -29.04 -9.27
C ARG A 573 59.20 -29.56 -10.67
N ALA A 574 58.20 -29.51 -11.55
CA ALA A 574 58.34 -29.91 -12.96
C ALA A 574 58.31 -28.67 -13.85
N LEU A 575 59.33 -28.53 -14.72
CA LEU A 575 59.43 -27.43 -15.69
C LEU A 575 59.56 -27.99 -17.10
N ASN A 576 58.54 -27.78 -17.93
CA ASN A 576 58.55 -28.16 -19.34
C ASN A 576 58.62 -26.90 -20.21
N VAL A 577 59.66 -26.77 -21.04
CA VAL A 577 59.87 -25.61 -21.91
C VAL A 577 59.86 -26.06 -23.37
N GLY A 578 58.96 -25.49 -24.18
CA GLY A 578 58.70 -25.97 -25.54
C GLY A 578 59.73 -25.56 -26.60
N VAL A 579 60.44 -24.44 -26.41
CA VAL A 579 61.38 -23.91 -27.43
C VAL A 579 62.75 -23.61 -26.82
N VAL A 580 62.86 -22.53 -26.02
CA VAL A 580 64.14 -22.09 -25.44
C VAL A 580 64.01 -21.90 -23.95
N TYR A 581 64.93 -22.51 -23.21
CA TYR A 581 65.19 -22.20 -21.80
C TYR A 581 66.61 -21.64 -21.67
N GLN A 582 66.74 -20.44 -21.10
CA GLN A 582 68.03 -19.81 -20.85
C GLN A 582 68.11 -19.41 -19.38
N THR A 583 69.22 -19.77 -18.72
CA THR A 583 69.58 -19.26 -17.40
C THR A 583 70.89 -18.50 -17.51
N THR A 584 70.92 -17.27 -17.03
CA THR A 584 72.14 -16.45 -16.95
C THR A 584 72.31 -16.02 -15.50
N VAL A 585 73.45 -16.37 -14.90
CA VAL A 585 73.75 -16.05 -13.50
C VAL A 585 74.97 -15.14 -13.48
N GLY A 586 74.84 -13.95 -12.86
CA GLY A 586 75.89 -12.92 -12.90
C GLY A 586 77.07 -13.17 -11.96
N ALA A 587 76.89 -13.98 -10.92
CA ALA A 587 77.94 -14.26 -9.93
C ALA A 587 78.15 -15.77 -9.74
N ILE A 588 77.33 -16.40 -8.90
CA ILE A 588 77.52 -17.80 -8.48
C ILE A 588 76.23 -18.58 -8.74
N MET A 589 76.34 -19.67 -9.50
CA MET A 589 75.30 -20.69 -9.61
C MET A 589 75.77 -21.93 -8.86
N ASN A 590 75.02 -22.36 -7.84
CA ASN A 590 75.27 -23.61 -7.12
C ASN A 590 74.08 -24.57 -7.33
N THR A 591 74.36 -25.77 -7.81
CA THR A 591 73.38 -26.85 -7.95
C THR A 591 73.82 -28.00 -7.09
N SER A 592 73.08 -28.29 -6.02
CA SER A 592 73.32 -29.43 -5.14
C SER A 592 72.21 -30.45 -5.34
N VAL A 593 72.58 -31.72 -5.56
CA VAL A 593 71.64 -32.82 -5.79
C VAL A 593 72.03 -33.98 -4.89
N ALA A 594 71.09 -34.44 -4.06
CA ALA A 594 71.37 -35.44 -3.02
C ALA A 594 71.46 -36.88 -3.54
N MET A 595 70.65 -37.24 -4.55
CA MET A 595 70.59 -38.61 -5.07
C MET A 595 71.15 -38.72 -6.48
N MET A 596 70.46 -38.14 -7.47
CA MET A 596 70.79 -38.33 -8.88
C MET A 596 70.53 -37.06 -9.67
N GLN A 597 71.51 -36.64 -10.46
CA GLN A 597 71.36 -35.62 -11.49
C GLN A 597 71.59 -36.26 -12.86
N SER A 598 70.59 -36.20 -13.74
CA SER A 598 70.67 -36.72 -15.12
C SER A 598 70.54 -35.57 -16.13
N SER A 599 71.31 -35.62 -17.21
CA SER A 599 71.26 -34.66 -18.31
C SER A 599 71.34 -35.40 -19.64
N GLN A 600 70.24 -35.40 -20.39
CA GLN A 600 70.16 -35.96 -21.73
C GLN A 600 70.00 -34.82 -22.75
N VAL A 601 70.83 -34.82 -23.79
CA VAL A 601 70.82 -33.77 -24.82
C VAL A 601 70.77 -34.42 -26.19
N GLY A 602 69.75 -34.08 -27.00
CA GLY A 602 69.45 -34.79 -28.25
C GLY A 602 70.31 -34.42 -29.45
N LEU A 603 70.76 -33.16 -29.56
CA LEU A 603 71.53 -32.67 -30.71
C LEU A 603 72.97 -32.30 -30.33
N HIS A 604 73.13 -31.27 -29.50
CA HIS A 604 74.43 -30.70 -29.20
C HIS A 604 74.49 -30.17 -27.77
N LYS A 605 75.48 -30.62 -27.01
CA LYS A 605 75.84 -30.05 -25.70
C LYS A 605 77.21 -29.40 -25.83
N SER A 606 77.29 -28.10 -25.53
CA SER A 606 78.56 -27.37 -25.43
C SER A 606 78.75 -26.88 -24.00
N LEU A 607 79.94 -27.09 -23.45
CA LEU A 607 80.36 -26.59 -22.15
C LEU A 607 81.66 -25.81 -22.35
N MET A 608 81.62 -24.50 -22.11
CA MET A 608 82.77 -23.62 -22.13
C MET A 608 83.04 -23.12 -20.71
N VAL A 609 84.26 -23.30 -20.22
CA VAL A 609 84.67 -22.87 -18.87
C VAL A 609 85.89 -21.97 -19.00
N GLY A 610 85.79 -20.73 -18.51
CA GLY A 610 86.80 -19.69 -18.78
C GLY A 610 88.06 -19.75 -17.91
N MET A 611 88.00 -20.37 -16.72
CA MET A 611 89.16 -20.45 -15.80
C MET A 611 89.51 -21.89 -15.44
N GLY A 612 88.60 -22.62 -14.79
CA GLY A 612 88.89 -23.98 -14.32
C GLY A 612 87.65 -24.85 -14.27
N TYR A 613 87.77 -26.07 -14.79
CA TYR A 613 86.76 -27.12 -14.73
C TYR A 613 87.33 -28.32 -13.97
N SER A 614 86.78 -28.62 -12.79
CA SER A 614 87.19 -29.77 -11.98
C SER A 614 86.06 -30.78 -11.92
N VAL A 615 86.36 -32.03 -12.25
CA VAL A 615 85.44 -33.16 -12.14
C VAL A 615 86.05 -34.14 -11.16
N ASN A 616 85.44 -34.27 -9.98
CA ASN A 616 85.82 -35.26 -8.98
C ASN A 616 84.74 -36.34 -8.95
N VAL A 617 85.09 -37.58 -9.31
CA VAL A 617 84.17 -38.72 -9.32
C VAL A 617 84.65 -39.73 -8.30
N GLY A 618 83.77 -40.12 -7.36
CA GLY A 618 84.14 -41.00 -6.25
C GLY A 618 84.26 -42.48 -6.59
N ASN A 619 83.68 -42.94 -7.71
CA ASN A 619 83.73 -44.35 -8.12
C ASN A 619 84.18 -44.49 -9.59
N LYS A 620 83.26 -44.28 -10.55
CA LYS A 620 83.54 -44.54 -11.97
C LYS A 620 83.09 -43.38 -12.85
N VAL A 621 83.99 -42.93 -13.73
CA VAL A 621 83.67 -42.05 -14.87
C VAL A 621 83.79 -42.85 -16.16
N THR A 622 82.85 -42.66 -17.09
CA THR A 622 82.88 -43.33 -18.40
C THR A 622 82.51 -42.33 -19.48
N PHE A 623 83.34 -42.26 -20.52
CA PHE A 623 83.10 -41.44 -21.71
C PHE A 623 83.01 -42.36 -22.92
N SER A 624 81.81 -42.52 -23.48
CA SER A 624 81.58 -43.27 -24.71
C SER A 624 81.33 -42.29 -25.86
N VAL A 625 82.18 -42.31 -26.88
CA VAL A 625 82.10 -41.39 -28.02
C VAL A 625 81.98 -42.19 -29.32
N GLY A 626 80.88 -42.00 -30.06
CA GLY A 626 80.55 -42.85 -31.22
C GLY A 626 81.31 -42.56 -32.52
N LYS A 627 82.00 -41.42 -32.63
CA LYS A 627 82.78 -41.05 -33.82
C LYS A 627 84.20 -40.61 -33.47
N THR A 628 84.34 -39.42 -32.90
CA THR A 628 85.65 -38.82 -32.65
C THR A 628 85.68 -38.18 -31.28
N ARG A 629 86.63 -38.59 -30.46
CA ARG A 629 87.04 -37.88 -29.25
C ARG A 629 88.35 -37.16 -29.55
N SER A 630 88.44 -35.88 -29.21
CA SER A 630 89.65 -35.07 -29.34
C SER A 630 89.92 -34.41 -28.00
N ASP A 631 91.09 -34.67 -27.44
CA ASP A 631 91.59 -34.02 -26.23
C ASP A 631 92.82 -33.21 -26.66
N ASN A 632 92.71 -31.88 -26.64
CA ASN A 632 93.80 -30.97 -27.02
C ASN A 632 94.18 -30.12 -25.81
N ALA A 633 95.45 -30.17 -25.40
CA ALA A 633 96.00 -29.34 -24.34
C ALA A 633 97.10 -28.45 -24.90
N GLY A 634 96.97 -27.14 -24.71
CA GLY A 634 97.89 -26.15 -25.30
C GLY A 634 99.30 -26.10 -24.69
N GLN A 635 99.48 -26.63 -23.48
CA GLN A 635 100.79 -26.67 -22.81
C GLN A 635 101.11 -28.08 -22.32
N THR A 636 100.26 -28.65 -21.46
CA THR A 636 100.53 -29.95 -20.83
C THR A 636 99.23 -30.74 -20.70
N ALA A 637 99.24 -31.97 -21.22
CA ALA A 637 98.25 -32.99 -20.87
C ALA A 637 98.93 -34.00 -19.95
N ILE A 638 98.38 -34.21 -18.76
CA ILE A 638 98.86 -35.21 -17.81
C ILE A 638 97.80 -36.29 -17.68
N TYR A 639 98.12 -37.49 -18.15
CA TYR A 639 97.34 -38.69 -17.89
C TYR A 639 98.09 -39.51 -16.86
N SER A 640 97.49 -39.71 -15.68
CA SER A 640 98.07 -40.49 -14.60
C SER A 640 97.04 -41.51 -14.14
N ALA A 641 97.48 -42.75 -13.98
CA ALA A 641 96.70 -43.83 -13.38
C ALA A 641 97.55 -44.48 -12.28
N GLY A 642 96.94 -44.86 -11.17
CA GLY A 642 97.66 -45.42 -10.02
C GLY A 642 98.11 -46.87 -10.21
N GLU A 643 97.44 -47.63 -11.08
CA GLU A 643 97.71 -49.06 -11.28
C GLU A 643 98.07 -49.38 -12.74
N HIS A 644 97.22 -48.95 -13.68
CA HIS A 644 97.30 -49.31 -15.10
C HIS A 644 96.81 -48.15 -15.97
N LEU A 645 97.66 -47.63 -16.84
CA LEU A 645 97.29 -46.68 -17.90
C LEU A 645 97.41 -47.40 -19.24
N GLU A 646 96.32 -47.46 -20.00
CA GLU A 646 96.31 -48.13 -21.30
C GLU A 646 95.69 -47.23 -22.38
N LEU A 647 96.44 -47.07 -23.48
CA LEU A 647 95.93 -46.57 -24.74
C LEU A 647 95.82 -47.74 -25.70
N ARG A 648 94.59 -48.04 -26.13
CA ARG A 648 94.31 -49.17 -27.02
C ARG A 648 93.65 -48.69 -28.31
N CYS A 649 94.22 -49.11 -29.44
CA CYS A 649 93.66 -48.92 -30.77
C CYS A 649 93.64 -50.28 -31.50
N GLY A 650 92.47 -50.93 -31.56
CA GLY A 650 92.36 -52.28 -32.10
C GLY A 650 93.22 -53.30 -31.35
N LYS A 651 94.22 -53.88 -32.04
CA LYS A 651 95.23 -54.79 -31.47
C LYS A 651 96.48 -54.07 -30.93
N ALA A 652 96.65 -52.78 -31.21
CA ALA A 652 97.79 -51.99 -30.72
C ALA A 652 97.51 -51.47 -29.31
N ARG A 653 98.51 -51.56 -28.43
CA ARG A 653 98.43 -51.15 -27.03
C ARG A 653 99.72 -50.43 -26.64
N LEU A 654 99.56 -49.30 -25.95
CA LEU A 654 100.59 -48.70 -25.10
C LEU A 654 100.08 -48.82 -23.67
N VAL A 655 100.81 -49.56 -22.84
CA VAL A 655 100.43 -49.81 -21.44
C VAL A 655 101.55 -49.37 -20.53
N MET A 656 101.21 -48.64 -19.47
CA MET A 656 102.09 -48.30 -18.37
C MET A 656 101.50 -48.89 -17.08
N THR A 657 102.33 -49.60 -16.31
CA THR A 657 101.93 -50.19 -15.03
C THR A 657 102.62 -49.50 -13.86
N LYS A 658 102.07 -49.62 -12.65
CA LYS A 658 102.56 -48.94 -11.44
C LYS A 658 104.00 -49.24 -11.05
N ASP A 659 104.54 -50.39 -11.48
CA ASP A 659 105.93 -50.80 -11.27
C ASP A 659 106.89 -50.13 -12.26
N GLY A 660 106.39 -49.20 -13.09
CA GLY A 660 107.18 -48.39 -14.00
C GLY A 660 107.46 -49.04 -15.36
N LYS A 661 106.91 -50.24 -15.62
CA LYS A 661 107.06 -50.91 -16.92
C LYS A 661 106.20 -50.23 -17.98
N ILE A 662 106.77 -50.11 -19.17
CA ILE A 662 106.10 -49.58 -20.37
C ILE A 662 106.09 -50.68 -21.43
N PHE A 663 104.90 -51.05 -21.88
CA PHE A 663 104.69 -52.03 -22.91
C PHE A 663 104.20 -51.35 -24.18
N LEU A 664 104.95 -51.50 -25.26
CA LEU A 664 104.55 -51.16 -26.61
C LEU A 664 104.27 -52.47 -27.34
N ASN A 665 103.01 -52.71 -27.71
CA ASN A 665 102.61 -53.94 -28.40
C ASN A 665 101.76 -53.63 -29.62
N GLY A 666 102.13 -54.23 -30.74
CA GLY A 666 101.39 -54.17 -31.99
C GLY A 666 101.88 -55.26 -32.95
N THR A 667 101.10 -55.52 -34.01
CA THR A 667 101.48 -56.48 -35.07
C THR A 667 102.72 -56.04 -35.85
N LYS A 668 103.01 -54.75 -35.86
CA LYS A 668 104.23 -54.14 -36.40
C LYS A 668 104.52 -52.88 -35.58
N ILE A 669 105.76 -52.72 -35.14
CA ILE A 669 106.22 -51.53 -34.41
C ILE A 669 107.27 -50.87 -35.28
N ASP A 670 106.88 -49.80 -35.95
CA ASP A 670 107.79 -48.96 -36.72
C ASP A 670 108.25 -47.81 -35.81
N LEU A 671 109.55 -47.75 -35.50
CA LEU A 671 110.18 -46.64 -34.78
C LEU A 671 111.05 -45.88 -35.78
N GLU A 672 110.64 -44.65 -36.11
CA GLU A 672 111.33 -43.79 -37.06
C GLU A 672 111.72 -42.49 -36.35
N GLY A 673 113.00 -42.11 -36.46
CA GLY A 673 113.52 -40.84 -35.95
C GLY A 673 114.17 -40.07 -37.09
N ALA A 674 113.78 -38.81 -37.29
CA ALA A 674 114.27 -37.99 -38.39
C ALA A 674 115.73 -37.52 -38.20
N GLU A 675 116.21 -37.43 -36.95
CA GLU A 675 117.59 -37.08 -36.62
C GLU A 675 118.31 -38.23 -35.91
N SER A 676 117.74 -38.76 -34.83
CA SER A 676 118.23 -39.95 -34.14
C SER A 676 117.10 -40.60 -33.34
N VAL A 677 117.18 -41.91 -33.15
CA VAL A 677 116.41 -42.62 -32.12
C VAL A 677 117.42 -43.02 -31.04
N ASN A 678 117.44 -42.29 -29.93
CA ASN A 678 118.36 -42.56 -28.82
C ASN A 678 117.63 -43.34 -27.74
N GLY A 679 118.17 -44.49 -27.37
CA GLY A 679 117.81 -45.19 -26.14
C GLY A 679 119.06 -45.26 -25.26
N ASP A 680 118.92 -44.88 -24.00
CA ASP A 680 119.96 -45.04 -22.98
C ASP A 680 119.42 -45.94 -21.88
N ALA A 681 120.04 -47.10 -21.73
CA ALA A 681 119.72 -48.07 -20.69
C ALA A 681 120.94 -48.97 -20.46
N LEU A 682 121.03 -49.56 -19.26
CA LEU A 682 122.05 -50.57 -18.94
C LEU A 682 122.04 -51.75 -19.93
N THR A 683 120.90 -52.05 -20.57
CA THR A 683 120.79 -53.07 -21.62
C THR A 683 119.63 -52.76 -22.56
N ILE A 684 119.89 -52.77 -23.87
CA ILE A 684 118.86 -52.68 -24.90
C ILE A 684 118.94 -53.94 -25.77
N ASN A 685 117.94 -54.81 -25.62
CA ASN A 685 117.89 -56.07 -26.35
C ASN A 685 116.94 -55.99 -27.53
N TRP A 686 117.50 -56.06 -28.75
CA TRP A 686 116.73 -56.16 -29.98
C TRP A 686 116.67 -57.61 -30.43
N ASN A 687 115.46 -58.10 -30.71
CA ASN A 687 115.20 -59.41 -31.34
C ASN A 687 115.71 -60.65 -30.55
N CYS A 688 115.69 -60.60 -29.20
CA CYS A 688 116.25 -61.66 -28.34
C CYS A 688 115.21 -62.69 -27.83
N GLY A 689 113.95 -62.63 -28.28
CA GLY A 689 112.91 -63.60 -27.94
C GLY A 689 112.40 -63.58 -26.49
N ALA A 690 112.86 -62.65 -25.65
CA ALA A 690 112.55 -62.59 -24.20
C ALA A 690 111.65 -61.40 -23.83
N THR A 691 110.55 -61.19 -24.55
CA THR A 691 109.59 -60.11 -24.25
C THR A 691 108.50 -60.57 -23.28
N GLU A 692 108.21 -59.74 -22.26
CA GLU A 692 107.06 -59.96 -21.38
C GLU A 692 105.74 -59.64 -22.11
N THR A 693 104.72 -60.47 -21.87
CA THR A 693 103.37 -60.21 -22.40
C THR A 693 102.78 -58.97 -21.75
N VAL A 694 102.10 -58.14 -22.55
CA VAL A 694 101.39 -56.97 -22.03
C VAL A 694 100.35 -57.43 -21.00
N PRO A 695 100.40 -56.93 -19.76
CA PRO A 695 99.41 -57.28 -18.75
C PRO A 695 98.03 -56.80 -19.16
N ASP A 696 97.00 -57.60 -18.83
CA ASP A 696 95.62 -57.19 -18.99
C ASP A 696 95.25 -56.14 -17.95
N ALA A 697 94.34 -55.24 -18.33
CA ALA A 697 93.81 -54.25 -17.39
C ALA A 697 93.19 -54.97 -16.18
N PRO A 698 93.38 -54.45 -14.94
CA PRO A 698 92.74 -55.00 -13.75
C PRO A 698 91.23 -55.15 -13.98
N LYS A 699 90.66 -56.30 -13.57
CA LYS A 699 89.21 -56.51 -13.66
C LYS A 699 88.49 -55.50 -12.77
N ASP A 700 87.58 -54.75 -13.36
CA ASP A 700 86.68 -53.85 -12.66
C ASP A 700 85.52 -54.68 -12.07
N ASP A 701 85.61 -55.04 -10.79
CA ASP A 701 84.55 -55.77 -10.06
C ASP A 701 83.45 -54.83 -9.54
N SER A 702 83.44 -53.56 -9.96
CA SER A 702 82.37 -52.62 -9.64
C SER A 702 81.05 -53.08 -10.29
N PRO A 703 79.94 -53.20 -9.54
CA PRO A 703 78.65 -53.49 -10.15
C PRO A 703 78.32 -52.40 -11.18
N GLU A 704 77.90 -52.80 -12.38
CA GLU A 704 77.42 -51.85 -13.38
C GLU A 704 76.27 -51.03 -12.77
N PRO A 705 76.36 -49.69 -12.75
CA PRO A 705 75.24 -48.88 -12.34
C PRO A 705 74.13 -49.08 -13.37
N LYS A 706 73.09 -49.84 -13.01
CA LYS A 706 71.84 -49.86 -13.76
C LYS A 706 71.32 -48.43 -13.77
N MET A 707 71.38 -47.76 -14.92
CA MET A 707 70.59 -46.55 -15.13
C MET A 707 69.13 -46.93 -14.91
N PRO A 708 68.39 -46.28 -13.99
CA PRO A 708 66.96 -46.45 -13.93
C PRO A 708 66.36 -46.03 -15.28
N ASP A 709 65.44 -46.83 -15.81
CA ASP A 709 64.70 -46.47 -17.03
C ASP A 709 63.80 -45.28 -16.69
N MET A 710 64.18 -44.10 -17.17
CA MET A 710 63.46 -42.85 -16.95
C MET A 710 62.14 -42.77 -17.73
N ARG A 711 61.76 -43.80 -18.52
CA ARG A 711 60.45 -43.89 -19.17
C ARG A 711 59.34 -44.45 -18.26
N GLU A 712 59.69 -44.96 -17.07
CA GLU A 712 58.74 -45.48 -16.09
C GLU A 712 58.43 -44.50 -14.93
N PHE A 713 58.87 -43.24 -14.99
CA PHE A 713 58.59 -42.18 -14.00
C PHE A 713 57.90 -40.95 -14.57
#